data_AF-C1MNG6-F1
#
_entry.id   AF-C1MNG6-F1
#
_cell.length_a   1.000
_cell.length_b   1.000
_cell.length_c   1.000
_cell.angle_alpha   90.00
_cell.angle_beta   90.00
_cell.angle_gamma   90.00
#
_symmetry.space_group_name_H-M   'P 1'
#
loop_
_entity.id
_entity.type
_entity.pdbx_description
1 polymer ?
#
loop_
_entity_poly.entity_id
_entity_poly.type
_entity_poly.pdbx_seq_one_letter_code
_entity_poly.pdbx_strand_id
1 'polypeptide(L)'
;MTARVSTAATRLRTASSLFPARRPPFRILLLLLLLLARARRAVAEANHGAFVHGVASGDPTSDAIVIWTRVTPTGRNYPGGVDPPDDITFDVRWTVATAPPRGPADDAVDAASAERDDDGTWGSSETAVGVDADAAAWGFPRGSIVKTGTIAGVSNETDWTVKKDVSGLSHSTRYYYAFNIERDGFRRRSEAGTFTLPPPPGEGNQRRIKLAVFSCANWGWGRFHAYDAAARGWGESLQLDAWLHLGDYTYEYGDTHYPQADDAVRERFFALRPRGEATALRGYRERHALHRADEGLRALHAAAPVMAMWDDHDITNNAWTDGGENHQPETDGDYVARRRAGIRAFHEWLPTREPRARTGDPKDDPDANLRYNRVAHFGDVASVVMLETRLLARTDPAGNPGGNVFANASGTIARWVAKRERAPARWRGSDLERTFLSLRDDLDAHRASPDREMLGAEQIAWIEKTTKASAALGVKWQVVAQASPVMDMMSPDLAKGAAALDENARGDAPPPPRGHASWTAALRAWVDWNGDDDDDGGGRTPNAKRVGVGGRDVPVDAARGLLAMGEYRLNWNFDDWHGYVADRAKLLRAVVPHANAAVILGGDSHDSWAGVVSDDARDWERPQGSTAAPRRVGAVEFDGPSVTPPGMFEHAHAWCPRALIDAGHLSSNPHTLRHARTGQRGFMLVDATAEEFAVDFVLTPSVRDASYSPRCDASFVARKESAGGDGGGGGGDGLRLDARTCPDLPDALARLSDRGGNGGDDAKAAPGAWAVTSLFVVAVAFGAAGVVAGRHAPCFERSDGGGGGGGGGGRVGGGGHRRSSSAVDGYVSSNGGGGGDRKMSARERRRYSELVDADVADSQLELGEWRDERRGGGGRHEREHSH
;
A
#
# COMPACT_ATOMS: atom_id res chain seq x y z
N MET A 1 -50.94 -38.00 34.05
CA MET A 1 -51.17 -38.85 35.24
C MET A 1 -49.80 -39.28 35.74
N THR A 2 -49.27 -38.67 36.82
CA THR A 2 -49.49 -39.01 38.26
C THR A 2 -48.94 -40.38 38.63
N ALA A 3 -48.11 -40.57 39.66
CA ALA A 3 -47.52 -39.72 40.72
C ALA A 3 -46.39 -40.57 41.40
N ARG A 4 -45.41 -40.17 42.24
CA ARG A 4 -44.81 -38.94 42.85
C ARG A 4 -44.03 -39.50 44.08
N VAL A 5 -43.14 -38.73 44.74
CA VAL A 5 -42.50 -39.02 46.08
C VAL A 5 -41.36 -40.08 46.06
N SER A 6 -40.37 -40.19 46.98
CA SER A 6 -39.44 -39.28 47.75
C SER A 6 -38.68 -40.16 48.82
N THR A 7 -37.52 -39.90 49.45
CA THR A 7 -36.45 -38.85 49.45
C THR A 7 -35.17 -39.39 50.16
N ALA A 8 -34.03 -38.66 50.05
CA ALA A 8 -32.91 -38.59 51.04
C ALA A 8 -31.99 -39.84 51.26
N ALA A 9 -30.79 -39.76 51.88
CA ALA A 9 -29.71 -38.73 51.95
C ALA A 9 -28.44 -39.27 52.69
N THR A 10 -27.33 -38.49 52.70
CA THR A 10 -26.32 -38.37 53.80
C THR A 10 -24.92 -39.07 53.74
N ARG A 11 -23.89 -38.27 53.41
CA ARG A 11 -22.49 -38.14 53.97
C ARG A 11 -21.46 -39.31 54.01
N LEU A 12 -20.39 -39.17 53.21
CA LEU A 12 -18.98 -38.84 53.61
C LEU A 12 -18.25 -39.58 54.76
N ARG A 13 -17.16 -40.35 54.46
CA ARG A 13 -15.72 -39.99 54.72
C ARG A 13 -14.65 -41.13 54.53
N THR A 14 -13.50 -40.74 53.94
CA THR A 14 -12.06 -41.15 54.14
C THR A 14 -11.61 -42.58 54.50
N ALA A 15 -10.64 -43.13 53.73
CA ALA A 15 -9.30 -43.63 54.20
C ALA A 15 -8.39 -44.01 52.99
N SER A 16 -7.08 -44.22 53.20
CA SER A 16 -6.06 -44.36 52.12
C SER A 16 -4.97 -45.41 52.40
N SER A 17 -4.41 -46.07 51.37
CA SER A 17 -2.99 -46.57 51.39
C SER A 17 -2.43 -47.17 50.06
N LEU A 18 -1.21 -46.73 49.73
CA LEU A 18 -0.01 -47.47 49.23
C LEU A 18 -0.07 -48.50 48.07
N PHE A 19 0.76 -48.29 47.03
CA PHE A 19 1.66 -49.28 46.40
C PHE A 19 2.91 -48.57 45.78
N PRO A 20 4.07 -49.22 45.54
CA PRO A 20 5.37 -48.56 45.33
C PRO A 20 5.84 -48.43 43.86
N ALA A 21 6.84 -47.58 43.64
CA ALA A 21 7.35 -47.20 42.31
C ALA A 21 8.35 -48.19 41.68
N ARG A 22 8.37 -48.24 40.34
CA ARG A 22 9.45 -48.84 39.52
C ARG A 22 10.25 -47.73 38.82
N ARG A 23 11.58 -47.86 38.77
CA ARG A 23 12.45 -46.93 38.02
C ARG A 23 12.34 -47.18 36.50
N PRO A 24 12.35 -46.14 35.65
CA PRO A 24 12.32 -46.30 34.20
C PRO A 24 13.64 -46.88 33.65
N PRO A 25 13.62 -47.65 32.54
CA PRO A 25 14.82 -48.23 31.95
C PRO A 25 15.73 -47.16 31.32
N PHE A 26 17.04 -47.39 31.44
CA PHE A 26 18.12 -46.45 31.07
C PHE A 26 18.02 -45.90 29.63
N ARG A 27 17.45 -46.67 28.69
CA ARG A 27 17.21 -46.23 27.30
C ARG A 27 16.22 -45.08 27.19
N ILE A 28 15.20 -45.01 28.06
CA ILE A 28 14.24 -43.89 28.08
C ILE A 28 14.91 -42.64 28.65
N LEU A 29 15.75 -42.78 29.68
CA LEU A 29 16.55 -41.66 30.20
C LEU A 29 17.53 -41.14 29.16
N LEU A 30 18.21 -42.02 28.41
CA LEU A 30 19.10 -41.61 27.32
C LEU A 30 18.34 -40.94 26.16
N LEU A 31 17.17 -41.44 25.78
CA LEU A 31 16.30 -40.77 24.80
C LEU A 31 15.82 -39.40 25.29
N LEU A 32 15.42 -39.27 26.55
CA LEU A 32 15.06 -37.99 27.16
C LEU A 32 16.25 -37.04 27.22
N LEU A 33 17.45 -37.51 27.54
CA LEU A 33 18.67 -36.69 27.54
C LEU A 33 19.09 -36.27 26.13
N LEU A 34 18.92 -37.12 25.11
CA LEU A 34 19.16 -36.77 23.71
C LEU A 34 18.09 -35.81 23.15
N LEU A 35 16.83 -35.96 23.57
CA LEU A 35 15.75 -35.01 23.25
C LEU A 35 15.96 -33.68 23.97
N LEU A 36 16.40 -33.67 25.24
CA LEU A 36 16.78 -32.46 25.97
C LEU A 36 18.04 -31.81 25.40
N ALA A 37 19.01 -32.58 24.89
CA ALA A 37 20.19 -32.05 24.21
C ALA A 37 19.84 -31.46 22.82
N ARG A 38 18.93 -32.10 22.07
CA ARG A 38 18.38 -31.54 20.82
C ARG A 38 17.51 -30.31 21.08
N ALA A 39 16.67 -30.32 22.11
CA ALA A 39 15.89 -29.15 22.51
C ALA A 39 16.80 -28.01 22.97
N ARG A 40 17.86 -28.29 23.75
CA ARG A 40 18.88 -27.30 24.12
C ARG A 40 19.66 -26.77 22.91
N ARG A 41 19.93 -27.58 21.88
CA ARG A 41 20.49 -27.07 20.61
C ARG A 41 19.49 -26.20 19.83
N ALA A 42 18.23 -26.62 19.71
CA ALA A 42 17.19 -25.83 19.04
C ALA A 42 16.79 -24.54 19.80
N VAL A 43 17.07 -24.47 21.10
CA VAL A 43 16.98 -23.24 21.92
C VAL A 43 18.28 -22.43 21.87
N ALA A 44 19.44 -23.06 21.63
CA ALA A 44 20.70 -22.34 21.42
C ALA A 44 20.73 -21.62 20.06
N GLU A 45 20.17 -22.23 19.00
CA GLU A 45 20.00 -21.60 17.67
C GLU A 45 19.20 -20.29 17.68
N ALA A 46 18.50 -19.98 18.78
CA ALA A 46 17.35 -19.08 18.78
C ALA A 46 17.65 -17.58 18.75
N ASN A 47 18.91 -17.12 18.71
CA ASN A 47 19.26 -15.68 18.76
C ASN A 47 20.50 -15.28 17.93
N HIS A 48 20.94 -16.08 16.96
CA HIS A 48 22.14 -15.77 16.15
C HIS A 48 21.92 -14.74 15.03
N GLY A 49 20.66 -14.31 14.80
CA GLY A 49 20.30 -13.39 13.73
C GLY A 49 20.19 -14.04 12.34
N ALA A 50 19.29 -13.50 11.50
CA ALA A 50 19.20 -13.80 10.08
C ALA A 50 18.59 -12.63 9.28
N PHE A 51 18.82 -12.58 7.96
CA PHE A 51 18.35 -11.48 7.11
C PHE A 51 17.00 -11.80 6.44
N VAL A 52 15.97 -12.13 7.24
CA VAL A 52 14.66 -12.61 6.75
C VAL A 52 13.95 -11.60 5.83
N HIS A 53 14.15 -10.31 6.10
CA HIS A 53 13.56 -9.19 5.35
C HIS A 53 14.45 -8.74 4.17
N GLY A 54 15.50 -9.50 3.88
CA GLY A 54 16.45 -9.25 2.80
C GLY A 54 17.29 -8.00 2.96
N VAL A 55 17.67 -7.42 1.83
CA VAL A 55 18.39 -6.14 1.72
C VAL A 55 17.57 -5.14 0.92
N ALA A 56 18.00 -3.88 0.93
CA ALA A 56 17.51 -2.84 0.04
C ALA A 56 18.60 -1.79 -0.23
N SER A 57 18.44 -1.04 -1.31
CA SER A 57 19.22 0.18 -1.55
C SER A 57 18.30 1.29 -2.06
N GLY A 58 18.64 2.55 -1.85
CA GLY A 58 17.73 3.65 -2.20
C GLY A 58 18.28 5.05 -1.99
N ASP A 59 17.46 6.02 -2.43
CA ASP A 59 17.81 7.43 -2.62
C ASP A 59 19.21 7.60 -3.28
N PRO A 60 19.41 7.20 -4.55
CA PRO A 60 20.71 7.36 -5.21
C PRO A 60 21.05 8.84 -5.48
N THR A 61 22.29 9.24 -5.20
CA THR A 61 22.96 10.40 -5.82
C THR A 61 23.97 9.92 -6.85
N SER A 62 24.75 10.83 -7.44
CA SER A 62 25.85 10.47 -8.35
C SER A 62 27.08 9.86 -7.66
N ASP A 63 27.20 9.99 -6.33
CA ASP A 63 28.36 9.51 -5.56
C ASP A 63 27.98 8.66 -4.33
N ALA A 64 26.70 8.61 -3.97
CA ALA A 64 26.24 8.05 -2.71
C ALA A 64 24.88 7.33 -2.81
N ILE A 65 24.69 6.32 -1.97
CA ILE A 65 23.42 5.59 -1.85
C ILE A 65 23.23 5.07 -0.43
N VAL A 66 21.98 4.99 0.02
CA VAL A 66 21.64 4.29 1.27
C VAL A 66 21.55 2.79 0.97
N ILE A 67 22.33 1.97 1.67
CA ILE A 67 22.11 0.52 1.75
C ILE A 67 21.42 0.16 3.08
N TRP A 68 20.52 -0.82 3.03
CA TRP A 68 19.62 -1.21 4.12
C TRP A 68 19.53 -2.73 4.33
N THR A 69 19.37 -3.16 5.58
CA THR A 69 18.86 -4.50 5.95
C THR A 69 18.22 -4.47 7.35
N ARG A 70 17.55 -5.55 7.78
CA ARG A 70 17.20 -5.81 9.19
C ARG A 70 17.77 -7.14 9.65
N VAL A 71 18.56 -7.11 10.73
CA VAL A 71 18.91 -8.35 11.43
C VAL A 71 17.68 -8.83 12.17
N THR A 72 17.22 -10.04 11.86
CA THR A 72 16.03 -10.65 12.45
C THR A 72 16.49 -11.57 13.58
N PRO A 73 16.41 -11.17 14.87
CA PRO A 73 17.25 -11.78 15.91
C PRO A 73 17.05 -13.29 16.09
N THR A 74 15.80 -13.73 16.08
CA THR A 74 15.39 -15.14 16.27
C THR A 74 15.48 -16.00 15.00
N GLY A 75 15.81 -15.38 13.87
CA GLY A 75 15.65 -15.96 12.53
C GLY A 75 14.20 -16.34 12.17
N ARG A 76 13.19 -15.91 12.95
CA ARG A 76 11.80 -16.38 12.86
C ARG A 76 10.75 -15.30 13.14
N ASN A 77 10.65 -14.29 12.28
CA ASN A 77 9.52 -13.36 12.31
C ASN A 77 8.25 -13.98 11.68
N TYR A 78 7.62 -14.88 12.44
CA TYR A 78 6.25 -15.33 12.17
C TYR A 78 5.23 -14.32 12.73
N PRO A 79 4.02 -14.21 12.14
CA PRO A 79 2.94 -13.39 12.67
C PRO A 79 2.53 -13.75 14.12
N GLY A 80 3.12 -13.10 15.11
CA GLY A 80 2.94 -13.41 16.54
C GLY A 80 4.14 -14.09 17.22
N GLY A 81 5.33 -14.08 16.60
CA GLY A 81 6.57 -14.16 17.36
C GLY A 81 6.71 -12.93 18.25
N VAL A 82 7.25 -13.12 19.46
CA VAL A 82 7.75 -12.00 20.27
C VAL A 82 9.21 -11.80 19.84
N ASP A 83 9.62 -10.58 19.53
CA ASP A 83 11.06 -10.25 19.44
C ASP A 83 11.73 -10.60 20.79
N PRO A 84 13.02 -10.96 20.81
CA PRO A 84 13.68 -11.37 22.04
C PRO A 84 13.93 -10.16 22.95
N PRO A 85 14.44 -10.36 24.18
CA PRO A 85 14.70 -9.28 25.10
C PRO A 85 15.54 -8.14 24.51
N ASP A 86 15.26 -6.93 24.99
CA ASP A 86 15.79 -5.66 24.47
C ASP A 86 17.33 -5.52 24.56
N ASP A 87 18.01 -6.43 25.25
CA ASP A 87 19.48 -6.45 25.41
C ASP A 87 20.24 -7.07 24.22
N ILE A 88 19.54 -7.69 23.25
CA ILE A 88 20.20 -8.32 22.12
C ILE A 88 20.65 -7.29 21.08
N THR A 89 21.97 -7.16 20.94
CA THR A 89 22.62 -6.32 19.92
C THR A 89 23.39 -7.14 18.87
N PHE A 90 23.64 -6.54 17.70
CA PHE A 90 24.47 -7.12 16.65
C PHE A 90 25.48 -6.12 16.09
N ASP A 91 26.71 -6.60 15.85
CA ASP A 91 27.71 -5.86 15.08
C ASP A 91 27.58 -6.29 13.60
N VAL A 92 27.13 -5.38 12.75
CA VAL A 92 26.75 -5.68 11.36
C VAL A 92 27.79 -5.10 10.40
N ARG A 93 28.54 -5.99 9.75
CA ARG A 93 29.55 -5.63 8.74
C ARG A 93 28.91 -5.48 7.37
N TRP A 94 29.01 -4.30 6.77
CA TRP A 94 28.59 -4.02 5.41
C TRP A 94 29.79 -3.99 4.44
N THR A 95 29.54 -4.36 3.18
CA THR A 95 30.54 -4.35 2.10
C THR A 95 29.89 -3.91 0.79
N VAL A 96 30.59 -3.09 0.00
CA VAL A 96 30.23 -2.66 -1.35
C VAL A 96 31.40 -2.98 -2.29
N ALA A 97 31.11 -3.63 -3.42
CA ALA A 97 32.09 -4.15 -4.38
C ALA A 97 31.62 -4.00 -5.84
N THR A 98 32.56 -4.03 -6.80
CA THR A 98 32.27 -4.03 -8.26
C THR A 98 31.94 -5.40 -8.84
N ALA A 99 32.00 -6.46 -8.03
CA ALA A 99 31.64 -7.83 -8.42
C ALA A 99 30.74 -8.47 -7.34
N PRO A 100 29.83 -9.38 -7.72
CA PRO A 100 28.99 -10.09 -6.76
C PRO A 100 29.83 -11.04 -5.89
N PRO A 101 29.39 -11.32 -4.66
CA PRO A 101 30.03 -12.34 -3.83
C PRO A 101 29.79 -13.74 -4.38
N ARG A 102 30.75 -14.63 -4.15
CA ARG A 102 30.69 -16.06 -4.52
C ARG A 102 30.14 -16.91 -3.36
N GLY A 103 29.71 -18.13 -3.69
CA GLY A 103 29.10 -19.07 -2.75
C GLY A 103 27.67 -18.67 -2.32
N PRO A 104 26.88 -19.60 -1.74
CA PRO A 104 25.59 -19.27 -1.14
C PRO A 104 25.77 -18.35 0.09
N ALA A 105 24.67 -17.75 0.58
CA ALA A 105 24.71 -16.85 1.74
C ALA A 105 24.76 -17.58 3.11
N ASP A 106 24.37 -18.86 3.13
CA ASP A 106 24.14 -19.65 4.34
C ASP A 106 25.30 -20.58 4.75
N ASP A 107 26.41 -20.60 3.98
CA ASP A 107 27.59 -21.39 4.32
C ASP A 107 28.21 -20.88 5.63
N ALA A 108 27.87 -21.57 6.72
CA ALA A 108 28.61 -21.47 7.98
C ALA A 108 29.98 -22.12 7.76
N VAL A 109 30.93 -21.32 7.26
CA VAL A 109 32.31 -21.75 7.01
C VAL A 109 32.95 -22.13 8.34
N ASP A 110 33.04 -23.43 8.61
CA ASP A 110 33.85 -23.98 9.71
C ASP A 110 35.28 -23.46 9.55
N ALA A 111 35.74 -22.63 10.50
CA ALA A 111 37.04 -21.95 10.43
C ALA A 111 38.26 -22.88 10.44
N ALA A 112 38.04 -24.21 10.43
CA ALA A 112 39.04 -25.26 10.31
C ALA A 112 39.48 -25.53 8.86
N SER A 113 38.80 -25.00 7.84
CA SER A 113 39.13 -25.25 6.41
C SER A 113 39.99 -24.15 5.75
N ALA A 114 40.70 -23.35 6.54
CA ALA A 114 41.81 -22.54 6.02
C ALA A 114 43.02 -23.46 5.79
N GLU A 115 43.20 -23.92 4.55
CA GLU A 115 44.36 -24.71 4.16
C GLU A 115 45.66 -23.92 4.44
N ARG A 116 46.65 -24.60 5.01
CA ARG A 116 48.01 -24.06 5.17
C ARG A 116 48.79 -24.33 3.90
N ASP A 117 49.60 -23.37 3.48
CA ASP A 117 50.69 -23.64 2.55
C ASP A 117 51.69 -24.65 3.16
N ASP A 118 52.29 -25.51 2.32
CA ASP A 118 53.04 -26.71 2.73
C ASP A 118 54.29 -26.44 3.59
N ASP A 119 54.79 -25.19 3.68
CA ASP A 119 55.90 -24.81 4.56
C ASP A 119 55.45 -24.40 5.98
N GLY A 120 54.15 -24.23 6.21
CA GLY A 120 53.56 -23.89 7.51
C GLY A 120 53.82 -22.47 8.01
N THR A 121 54.33 -21.57 7.16
CA THR A 121 54.57 -20.15 7.50
C THR A 121 53.42 -19.25 7.04
N TRP A 122 53.13 -18.20 7.82
CA TRP A 122 52.24 -17.12 7.36
C TRP A 122 53.09 -16.13 6.55
N GLY A 123 53.09 -16.28 5.23
CA GLY A 123 53.92 -15.50 4.31
C GLY A 123 53.62 -13.99 4.32
N SER A 124 54.32 -13.24 5.18
CA SER A 124 54.19 -11.79 5.29
C SER A 124 55.30 -11.06 4.52
N SER A 125 55.05 -10.63 3.28
CA SER A 125 55.96 -9.72 2.57
C SER A 125 55.24 -8.81 1.56
N GLU A 126 55.71 -7.56 1.53
CA GLU A 126 55.41 -6.50 0.56
C GLU A 126 54.06 -5.77 0.67
N THR A 127 54.13 -4.44 0.46
CA THR A 127 53.10 -3.48 0.87
C THR A 127 52.20 -3.07 -0.30
N ALA A 128 50.92 -3.41 -0.22
CA ALA A 128 49.86 -2.82 -1.03
C ALA A 128 48.68 -2.39 -0.15
N VAL A 129 48.03 -1.29 -0.51
CA VAL A 129 47.10 -0.51 0.33
C VAL A 129 45.92 -1.33 0.87
N GLY A 130 45.93 -1.64 2.17
CA GLY A 130 44.77 -1.50 3.07
C GLY A 130 43.49 -2.29 2.77
N VAL A 131 43.52 -3.38 1.99
CA VAL A 131 42.35 -4.24 1.79
C VAL A 131 42.22 -5.23 2.96
N ASP A 132 41.11 -5.14 3.68
CA ASP A 132 40.79 -6.03 4.80
C ASP A 132 40.59 -7.49 4.34
N ALA A 133 41.31 -8.41 4.98
CA ALA A 133 41.29 -9.84 4.65
C ALA A 133 39.91 -10.49 4.90
N ASP A 134 39.15 -9.99 5.88
CA ASP A 134 37.87 -10.58 6.29
C ASP A 134 36.80 -10.47 5.20
N ALA A 135 36.77 -9.38 4.43
CA ALA A 135 35.77 -9.18 3.38
C ALA A 135 35.86 -10.24 2.26
N ALA A 136 37.03 -10.87 2.08
CA ALA A 136 37.21 -11.99 1.18
C ALA A 136 36.67 -13.32 1.75
N ALA A 137 36.67 -13.50 3.07
CA ALA A 137 36.07 -14.67 3.74
C ALA A 137 34.54 -14.71 3.58
N TRP A 138 33.91 -13.57 3.32
CA TRP A 138 32.48 -13.44 2.99
C TRP A 138 32.17 -13.60 1.48
N GLY A 139 33.17 -14.04 0.69
CA GLY A 139 33.00 -14.46 -0.70
C GLY A 139 33.17 -13.36 -1.76
N PHE A 140 33.38 -12.09 -1.39
CA PHE A 140 33.70 -11.04 -2.35
C PHE A 140 35.12 -11.22 -2.93
N PRO A 141 35.32 -11.12 -4.26
CA PRO A 141 36.66 -11.15 -4.85
C PRO A 141 37.56 -10.05 -4.29
N ARG A 142 38.76 -10.39 -3.78
CA ARG A 142 39.69 -9.46 -3.09
C ARG A 142 39.90 -8.11 -3.81
N GLY A 143 40.06 -8.12 -5.14
CA GLY A 143 40.26 -6.90 -5.95
C GLY A 143 38.99 -6.15 -6.36
N SER A 144 37.81 -6.56 -5.90
CA SER A 144 36.51 -5.92 -6.24
C SER A 144 35.92 -5.08 -5.12
N ILE A 145 36.41 -5.22 -3.88
CA ILE A 145 35.88 -4.50 -2.71
C ILE A 145 36.27 -3.02 -2.81
N VAL A 146 35.29 -2.13 -2.69
CA VAL A 146 35.46 -0.68 -2.84
C VAL A 146 35.32 0.02 -1.49
N LYS A 147 34.32 -0.34 -0.69
CA LYS A 147 34.12 0.17 0.68
C LYS A 147 33.58 -0.93 1.57
N THR A 148 33.94 -0.90 2.85
CA THR A 148 33.44 -1.82 3.88
C THR A 148 33.51 -1.13 5.24
N GLY A 149 32.73 -1.60 6.21
CA GLY A 149 32.79 -1.14 7.59
C GLY A 149 31.80 -1.90 8.46
N THR A 150 31.74 -1.58 9.74
CA THR A 150 30.83 -2.20 10.71
C THR A 150 29.96 -1.14 11.36
N ILE A 151 28.68 -1.43 11.55
CA ILE A 151 27.78 -0.69 12.42
C ILE A 151 27.61 -1.56 13.68
N ALA A 152 28.16 -1.09 14.79
CA ALA A 152 28.18 -1.82 16.05
C ALA A 152 26.89 -1.60 16.85
N GLY A 153 26.51 -2.57 17.69
CA GLY A 153 25.45 -2.39 18.68
C GLY A 153 24.02 -2.27 18.14
N VAL A 154 23.73 -2.75 16.92
CA VAL A 154 22.40 -2.68 16.29
C VAL A 154 21.36 -3.41 17.16
N SER A 155 20.33 -2.69 17.64
CA SER A 155 19.39 -3.15 18.68
C SER A 155 17.91 -2.90 18.34
N ASN A 156 17.02 -3.30 19.25
CA ASN A 156 15.58 -3.00 19.27
C ASN A 156 15.24 -1.51 19.04
N GLU A 157 16.14 -0.59 19.40
CA GLU A 157 15.95 0.86 19.26
C GLU A 157 15.73 1.27 17.81
N THR A 158 16.41 0.65 16.84
CA THR A 158 16.14 0.84 15.40
C THR A 158 15.35 -0.31 14.79
N ASP A 159 14.69 -1.14 15.61
CA ASP A 159 14.07 -2.41 15.20
C ASP A 159 15.08 -3.35 14.52
N TRP A 160 16.32 -3.36 15.00
CA TRP A 160 17.46 -4.04 14.40
C TRP A 160 17.69 -3.72 12.90
N THR A 161 17.13 -2.61 12.41
CA THR A 161 17.38 -2.10 11.06
C THR A 161 18.75 -1.43 11.00
N VAL A 162 19.37 -1.54 9.84
CA VAL A 162 20.73 -1.08 9.55
C VAL A 162 20.64 -0.19 8.32
N LYS A 163 20.93 1.10 8.47
CA LYS A 163 21.05 2.04 7.34
C LYS A 163 22.48 2.56 7.25
N LYS A 164 23.03 2.54 6.04
CA LYS A 164 24.31 3.18 5.74
C LYS A 164 24.26 3.96 4.44
N ASP A 165 24.40 5.27 4.54
CA ASP A 165 24.74 6.11 3.39
C ASP A 165 26.22 5.91 3.04
N VAL A 166 26.50 5.41 1.84
CA VAL A 166 27.84 5.06 1.33
C VAL A 166 28.23 6.04 0.22
N SER A 167 28.90 7.13 0.59
CA SER A 167 29.32 8.20 -0.33
C SER A 167 30.74 8.04 -0.90
N GLY A 168 31.06 8.85 -1.91
CA GLY A 168 32.34 8.78 -2.64
C GLY A 168 32.52 7.48 -3.43
N LEU A 169 31.44 6.98 -4.04
CA LEU A 169 31.42 5.98 -5.10
C LEU A 169 31.49 6.66 -6.47
N SER A 170 31.64 5.90 -7.55
CA SER A 170 31.64 6.40 -8.93
C SER A 170 30.29 6.17 -9.59
N HIS A 171 29.76 7.18 -10.26
CA HIS A 171 28.60 7.02 -11.15
C HIS A 171 28.89 6.04 -12.30
N SER A 172 27.81 5.62 -12.97
CA SER A 172 27.85 4.73 -14.15
C SER A 172 28.56 3.39 -13.91
N THR A 173 28.81 3.04 -12.64
CA THR A 173 29.48 1.83 -12.19
C THR A 173 28.46 0.94 -11.49
N ARG A 174 28.35 -0.32 -11.92
CA ARG A 174 27.51 -1.29 -11.23
C ARG A 174 28.23 -1.83 -10.00
N TYR A 175 27.56 -1.74 -8.87
CA TYR A 175 28.02 -2.25 -7.59
C TYR A 175 27.11 -3.38 -7.09
N TYR A 176 27.67 -4.14 -6.15
CA TYR A 176 27.01 -5.18 -5.37
C TYR A 176 27.29 -4.93 -3.89
N TYR A 177 26.32 -5.22 -3.03
CA TYR A 177 26.46 -5.01 -1.60
C TYR A 177 25.84 -6.16 -0.80
N ALA A 178 26.39 -6.42 0.37
CA ALA A 178 25.85 -7.37 1.33
C ALA A 178 26.21 -6.99 2.76
N PHE A 179 25.43 -7.52 3.70
CA PHE A 179 25.64 -7.40 5.13
C PHE A 179 26.05 -8.76 5.71
N ASN A 180 26.81 -8.73 6.79
CA ASN A 180 27.33 -9.92 7.46
C ASN A 180 27.19 -9.71 8.97
N ILE A 181 26.87 -10.78 9.69
CA ILE A 181 26.92 -10.85 11.14
C ILE A 181 27.75 -12.06 11.56
N GLU A 182 28.50 -11.88 12.64
CA GLU A 182 29.21 -12.94 13.33
C GLU A 182 28.90 -12.87 14.82
N ARG A 183 28.28 -13.92 15.36
CA ARG A 183 27.84 -13.96 16.75
C ARG A 183 27.91 -15.38 17.30
N ASP A 184 28.49 -15.57 18.49
CA ASP A 184 28.59 -16.86 19.18
C ASP A 184 29.23 -17.99 18.33
N GLY A 185 30.11 -17.62 17.39
CA GLY A 185 30.74 -18.53 16.40
C GLY A 185 29.90 -18.81 15.15
N PHE A 186 28.66 -18.33 15.07
CA PHE A 186 27.83 -18.41 13.87
C PHE A 186 28.12 -17.24 12.94
N ARG A 187 28.23 -17.54 11.64
CA ARG A 187 28.45 -16.59 10.56
C ARG A 187 27.25 -16.60 9.61
N ARG A 188 26.72 -15.42 9.26
CA ARG A 188 25.64 -15.24 8.28
C ARG A 188 25.93 -14.06 7.36
N ARG A 189 25.77 -14.27 6.06
CA ARG A 189 25.71 -13.21 5.05
C ARG A 189 24.25 -12.98 4.64
N SER A 190 23.91 -11.77 4.21
CA SER A 190 22.63 -11.49 3.57
C SER A 190 22.59 -12.05 2.14
N GLU A 191 21.42 -11.97 1.50
CA GLU A 191 21.39 -11.93 0.04
C GLU A 191 22.16 -10.71 -0.48
N ALA A 192 22.70 -10.80 -1.70
CA ALA A 192 23.49 -9.73 -2.29
C ALA A 192 22.59 -8.83 -3.13
N GLY A 193 22.52 -7.54 -2.78
CA GLY A 193 21.85 -6.54 -3.60
C GLY A 193 22.79 -5.94 -4.64
N THR A 194 22.24 -5.20 -5.60
CA THR A 194 22.99 -4.51 -6.66
C THR A 194 22.39 -3.14 -6.95
N PHE A 195 23.22 -2.20 -7.42
CA PHE A 195 22.80 -0.88 -7.87
C PHE A 195 23.79 -0.33 -8.90
N THR A 196 23.35 0.67 -9.68
CA THR A 196 24.22 1.53 -10.49
C THR A 196 23.89 2.97 -10.11
N LEU A 197 24.88 3.80 -9.81
CA LEU A 197 24.63 5.21 -9.52
C LEU A 197 24.49 6.02 -10.83
N PRO A 198 23.49 6.90 -10.96
CA PRO A 198 23.36 7.77 -12.12
C PRO A 198 24.51 8.80 -12.20
N PRO A 199 24.89 9.30 -13.38
CA PRO A 199 25.80 10.44 -13.48
C PRO A 199 25.07 11.75 -13.12
N PRO A 200 25.79 12.79 -12.68
CA PRO A 200 25.20 14.11 -12.54
C PRO A 200 24.94 14.74 -13.92
N PRO A 201 24.06 15.76 -14.03
CA PRO A 201 23.83 16.49 -15.29
C PRO A 201 25.12 17.08 -15.86
N GLY A 202 25.28 17.02 -17.18
CA GLY A 202 26.49 17.43 -17.90
C GLY A 202 27.64 16.41 -17.89
N GLU A 203 27.53 15.29 -17.16
CA GLU A 203 28.56 14.26 -17.07
C GLU A 203 28.06 12.86 -17.47
N GLY A 204 28.98 11.96 -17.78
CA GLY A 204 28.68 10.58 -18.17
C GLY A 204 28.09 10.43 -19.58
N ASN A 205 27.44 9.29 -19.82
CA ASN A 205 26.90 8.91 -21.13
C ASN A 205 25.52 8.24 -21.05
N GLN A 206 24.77 8.47 -19.96
CA GLN A 206 23.42 7.92 -19.80
C GLN A 206 22.47 8.57 -20.81
N ARG A 207 22.08 7.80 -21.84
CA ARG A 207 21.16 8.22 -22.92
C ARG A 207 19.73 7.74 -22.72
N ARG A 208 19.50 6.89 -21.72
CA ARG A 208 18.24 6.22 -21.45
C ARG A 208 18.13 5.93 -19.95
N ILE A 209 16.91 5.96 -19.44
CA ILE A 209 16.56 5.50 -18.09
C ILE A 209 15.44 4.46 -18.16
N LYS A 210 15.43 3.52 -17.22
CA LYS A 210 14.33 2.59 -16.96
C LYS A 210 13.94 2.64 -15.50
N LEU A 211 12.69 3.00 -15.22
CA LEU A 211 12.14 3.08 -13.87
C LEU A 211 10.85 2.25 -13.79
N ALA A 212 10.68 1.44 -12.75
CA ALA A 212 9.36 0.89 -12.40
C ALA A 212 8.71 1.80 -11.35
N VAL A 213 7.40 2.03 -11.42
CA VAL A 213 6.67 2.99 -10.57
C VAL A 213 5.42 2.34 -10.01
N PHE A 214 5.26 2.39 -8.68
CA PHE A 214 4.22 1.70 -7.92
C PHE A 214 3.59 2.64 -6.88
N SER A 215 2.40 2.29 -6.43
CA SER A 215 1.78 2.77 -5.19
C SER A 215 0.90 1.67 -4.60
N CYS A 216 0.41 1.89 -3.38
CA CYS A 216 -0.77 1.21 -2.84
C CYS A 216 -0.60 -0.32 -2.75
N ALA A 217 0.16 -0.76 -1.75
CA ALA A 217 0.58 -2.14 -1.56
C ALA A 217 -0.13 -2.88 -0.39
N ASN A 218 -1.43 -2.67 -0.19
CA ASN A 218 -2.19 -3.29 0.92
C ASN A 218 -2.04 -4.84 0.94
N TRP A 219 -1.32 -5.34 1.95
CA TRP A 219 -1.06 -6.76 2.16
C TRP A 219 -2.31 -7.65 2.17
N GLY A 220 -3.40 -7.19 2.80
CA GLY A 220 -4.60 -8.00 2.98
C GLY A 220 -5.31 -8.31 1.65
N TRP A 221 -5.28 -7.35 0.72
CA TRP A 221 -5.99 -7.45 -0.56
C TRP A 221 -5.40 -8.49 -1.52
N GLY A 222 -4.10 -8.80 -1.44
CA GLY A 222 -3.55 -9.87 -2.26
C GLY A 222 -2.04 -10.09 -2.25
N ARG A 223 -1.58 -10.74 -3.32
CA ARG A 223 -0.19 -11.09 -3.61
C ARG A 223 0.47 -9.95 -4.39
N PHE A 224 1.72 -9.63 -4.05
CA PHE A 224 2.47 -8.54 -4.70
C PHE A 224 3.09 -8.95 -6.05
N HIS A 225 2.25 -9.44 -6.96
CA HIS A 225 2.64 -9.88 -8.30
C HIS A 225 3.28 -8.76 -9.13
N ALA A 226 2.94 -7.50 -8.87
CA ALA A 226 3.56 -6.35 -9.53
C ALA A 226 5.08 -6.26 -9.23
N TYR A 227 5.49 -6.44 -7.97
CA TYR A 227 6.91 -6.45 -7.60
C TYR A 227 7.64 -7.68 -8.13
N ASP A 228 7.01 -8.86 -8.04
CA ASP A 228 7.55 -10.10 -8.60
C ASP A 228 7.77 -10.00 -10.12
N ALA A 229 6.82 -9.42 -10.85
CA ALA A 229 6.92 -9.17 -12.29
C ALA A 229 8.05 -8.17 -12.61
N ALA A 230 8.15 -7.07 -11.86
CA ALA A 230 9.20 -6.08 -12.08
C ALA A 230 10.60 -6.66 -11.81
N ALA A 231 10.77 -7.39 -10.70
CA ALA A 231 12.03 -8.05 -10.34
C ALA A 231 12.47 -9.07 -11.40
N ARG A 232 11.55 -9.95 -11.85
CA ARG A 232 11.84 -10.98 -12.87
C ARG A 232 12.06 -10.42 -14.26
N GLY A 233 11.26 -9.43 -14.67
CA GLY A 233 11.29 -8.88 -16.02
C GLY A 233 12.44 -7.92 -16.26
N TRP A 234 12.78 -7.08 -15.27
CA TRP A 234 13.73 -5.97 -15.45
C TRP A 234 14.79 -5.85 -14.36
N GLY A 235 14.66 -6.52 -13.21
CA GLY A 235 15.66 -6.48 -12.14
C GLY A 235 17.02 -7.06 -12.54
N GLU A 236 17.05 -8.33 -12.97
CA GLU A 236 18.31 -9.01 -13.30
C GLU A 236 18.76 -8.83 -14.76
N SER A 237 17.83 -8.84 -15.71
CA SER A 237 18.08 -9.11 -17.14
C SER A 237 18.17 -7.86 -18.03
N LEU A 238 17.42 -6.81 -17.71
CA LEU A 238 17.36 -5.56 -18.49
C LEU A 238 17.79 -4.31 -17.71
N GLN A 239 17.97 -4.46 -16.39
CA GLN A 239 18.31 -3.46 -15.38
C GLN A 239 17.39 -2.22 -15.34
N LEU A 240 16.66 -2.09 -14.24
CA LEU A 240 16.12 -0.81 -13.78
C LEU A 240 17.27 0.05 -13.23
N ASP A 241 17.28 1.35 -13.55
CA ASP A 241 18.21 2.31 -12.94
C ASP A 241 17.81 2.61 -11.48
N ALA A 242 16.50 2.70 -11.25
CA ALA A 242 15.85 2.77 -9.95
C ALA A 242 14.38 2.35 -10.09
N TRP A 243 13.63 2.32 -8.99
CA TRP A 243 12.18 2.23 -9.00
C TRP A 243 11.57 3.20 -7.98
N LEU A 244 10.36 3.67 -8.24
CA LEU A 244 9.65 4.63 -7.41
C LEU A 244 8.52 3.94 -6.65
N HIS A 245 8.33 4.32 -5.40
CA HIS A 245 7.10 4.07 -4.67
C HIS A 245 6.47 5.42 -4.35
N LEU A 246 5.30 5.72 -4.92
CA LEU A 246 4.68 7.06 -4.84
C LEU A 246 3.78 7.24 -3.63
N GLY A 247 3.39 6.15 -2.97
CA GLY A 247 2.52 6.21 -1.82
C GLY A 247 2.03 4.84 -1.34
N ASP A 248 1.62 4.75 -0.08
CA ASP A 248 1.00 3.58 0.54
C ASP A 248 1.90 2.33 0.50
N TYR A 249 3.13 2.45 1.00
CA TYR A 249 4.05 1.31 1.10
C TYR A 249 3.55 0.27 2.10
N THR A 250 2.84 0.73 3.11
CA THR A 250 2.02 -0.04 4.03
C THR A 250 0.60 0.52 4.09
N TYR A 251 -0.28 -0.22 4.76
CA TYR A 251 -1.57 0.29 5.24
C TYR A 251 -1.63 0.11 6.74
N GLU A 252 -2.33 0.98 7.43
CA GLU A 252 -2.47 1.02 8.89
C GLU A 252 -3.52 0.04 9.42
N TYR A 253 -4.60 -0.18 8.66
CA TYR A 253 -5.84 -0.85 9.09
C TYR A 253 -5.69 -2.19 9.83
N GLY A 254 -6.59 -2.43 10.80
CA GLY A 254 -6.80 -3.74 11.41
C GLY A 254 -7.65 -4.70 10.56
N ASP A 255 -7.85 -5.92 11.07
CA ASP A 255 -8.59 -7.01 10.40
C ASP A 255 -10.12 -6.86 10.40
N THR A 256 -10.63 -5.69 10.81
CA THR A 256 -12.04 -5.32 10.81
C THR A 256 -12.42 -4.30 9.74
N HIS A 257 -11.45 -3.67 9.06
CA HIS A 257 -11.69 -2.55 8.14
C HIS A 257 -11.39 -2.93 6.67
N TYR A 258 -10.23 -2.58 6.11
CA TYR A 258 -9.96 -2.69 4.66
C TYR A 258 -8.68 -3.50 4.36
N PRO A 259 -8.80 -4.72 3.78
CA PRO A 259 -10.04 -5.43 3.44
C PRO A 259 -10.74 -6.11 4.63
N GLN A 260 -12.02 -6.42 4.45
CA GLN A 260 -12.74 -7.39 5.28
C GLN A 260 -12.44 -8.83 4.87
N ALA A 261 -12.72 -9.79 5.75
CA ALA A 261 -12.34 -11.20 5.60
C ALA A 261 -12.88 -11.91 4.34
N ASP A 262 -14.03 -11.48 3.80
CA ASP A 262 -14.65 -12.03 2.59
C ASP A 262 -14.05 -11.48 1.28
N ASP A 263 -13.38 -10.32 1.35
CA ASP A 263 -12.74 -9.65 0.22
C ASP A 263 -11.21 -9.89 0.17
N ALA A 264 -10.60 -10.11 1.33
CA ALA A 264 -9.17 -10.33 1.48
C ALA A 264 -8.69 -11.67 0.87
N VAL A 265 -7.39 -11.77 0.60
CA VAL A 265 -6.73 -13.08 0.40
C VAL A 265 -6.56 -13.74 1.77
N ARG A 266 -7.28 -14.85 1.98
CA ARG A 266 -7.43 -15.56 3.27
C ARG A 266 -6.12 -15.70 4.06
N GLU A 267 -5.07 -16.21 3.44
CA GLU A 267 -3.77 -16.43 4.06
C GLU A 267 -3.02 -15.12 4.40
N ARG A 268 -3.14 -14.09 3.55
CA ARG A 268 -2.60 -12.75 3.84
C ARG A 268 -3.34 -12.12 5.03
N PHE A 269 -4.66 -12.21 5.04
CA PHE A 269 -5.54 -11.69 6.10
C PHE A 269 -5.30 -12.34 7.49
N PHE A 270 -5.10 -13.66 7.54
CA PHE A 270 -4.71 -14.32 8.80
C PHE A 270 -3.25 -14.01 9.20
N ALA A 271 -2.37 -13.69 8.25
CA ALA A 271 -1.01 -13.21 8.52
C ALA A 271 -0.93 -11.74 8.97
N LEU A 272 -1.96 -10.90 8.74
CA LEU A 272 -1.95 -9.46 9.05
C LEU A 272 -1.52 -9.15 10.50
N ARG A 273 -0.51 -8.29 10.66
CA ARG A 273 0.02 -7.80 11.96
C ARG A 273 0.32 -6.29 11.88
N PRO A 274 0.04 -5.49 12.93
CA PRO A 274 -0.83 -5.82 14.06
C PRO A 274 -2.23 -6.29 13.59
N ARG A 275 -2.97 -7.03 14.42
CA ARG A 275 -4.34 -7.46 14.06
C ARG A 275 -5.35 -6.32 14.20
N GLY A 276 -5.20 -5.50 15.23
CA GLY A 276 -5.81 -4.18 15.29
C GLY A 276 -5.05 -3.20 14.39
N GLU A 277 -5.46 -1.94 14.44
CA GLU A 277 -4.85 -0.87 13.66
C GLU A 277 -3.44 -0.51 14.14
N ALA A 278 -2.58 -0.07 13.22
CA ALA A 278 -1.29 0.52 13.54
C ALA A 278 -1.45 1.99 13.97
N THR A 279 -1.46 2.23 15.29
CA THR A 279 -1.50 3.58 15.89
C THR A 279 -0.19 3.97 16.58
N ALA A 280 0.67 3.01 16.90
CA ALA A 280 1.92 3.20 17.63
C ALA A 280 3.12 2.54 16.91
N LEU A 281 4.34 2.96 17.24
CA LEU A 281 5.59 2.62 16.52
C LEU A 281 5.76 1.12 16.28
N ARG A 282 5.49 0.29 17.29
CA ARG A 282 5.53 -1.18 17.18
C ARG A 282 4.57 -1.71 16.12
N GLY A 283 3.37 -1.12 15.99
CA GLY A 283 2.38 -1.50 14.98
C GLY A 283 2.87 -1.23 13.56
N TYR A 284 3.40 -0.04 13.29
CA TYR A 284 3.99 0.28 11.99
C TYR A 284 5.22 -0.59 11.68
N ARG A 285 6.09 -0.85 12.67
CA ARG A 285 7.21 -1.80 12.56
C ARG A 285 6.75 -3.22 12.20
N GLU A 286 5.79 -3.79 12.93
CA GLU A 286 5.19 -5.10 12.61
C GLU A 286 4.56 -5.11 11.20
N ARG A 287 3.99 -3.99 10.76
CA ARG A 287 3.37 -3.83 9.44
C ARG A 287 4.41 -3.77 8.32
N HIS A 288 5.49 -3.00 8.46
CA HIS A 288 6.62 -3.01 7.50
C HIS A 288 7.32 -4.36 7.46
N ALA A 289 7.53 -5.02 8.61
CA ALA A 289 8.09 -6.37 8.69
C ALA A 289 7.29 -7.37 7.85
N LEU A 290 5.96 -7.31 7.96
CA LEU A 290 5.06 -8.14 7.18
C LEU A 290 5.21 -7.88 5.67
N HIS A 291 5.20 -6.63 5.22
CA HIS A 291 5.34 -6.29 3.80
C HIS A 291 6.73 -6.71 3.26
N ARG A 292 7.81 -6.42 4.02
CA ARG A 292 9.20 -6.77 3.68
C ARG A 292 9.53 -8.27 3.81
N ALA A 293 8.59 -9.10 4.26
CA ALA A 293 8.70 -10.56 4.19
C ALA A 293 8.27 -11.14 2.83
N ASP A 294 7.62 -10.37 1.95
CA ASP A 294 7.20 -10.84 0.62
C ASP A 294 8.41 -11.07 -0.31
N GLU A 295 8.44 -12.23 -0.98
CA GLU A 295 9.55 -12.66 -1.84
C GLU A 295 9.74 -11.76 -3.07
N GLY A 296 8.65 -11.30 -3.70
CA GLY A 296 8.72 -10.44 -4.89
C GLY A 296 9.21 -9.03 -4.54
N LEU A 297 8.74 -8.49 -3.41
CA LEU A 297 9.19 -7.20 -2.88
C LEU A 297 10.65 -7.24 -2.41
N ARG A 298 11.10 -8.34 -1.77
CA ARG A 298 12.51 -8.54 -1.42
C ARG A 298 13.39 -8.61 -2.67
N ALA A 299 13.01 -9.38 -3.68
CA ALA A 299 13.75 -9.49 -4.94
C ALA A 299 13.89 -8.13 -5.65
N LEU A 300 12.84 -7.31 -5.69
CA LEU A 300 12.90 -5.97 -6.31
C LEU A 300 13.85 -5.02 -5.55
N HIS A 301 13.76 -4.97 -4.22
CA HIS A 301 14.66 -4.17 -3.36
C HIS A 301 16.13 -4.59 -3.46
N ALA A 302 16.40 -5.88 -3.67
CA ALA A 302 17.76 -6.38 -3.91
C ALA A 302 18.25 -6.03 -5.33
N ALA A 303 17.37 -6.00 -6.33
CA ALA A 303 17.74 -5.83 -7.74
C ALA A 303 18.01 -4.38 -8.16
N ALA A 304 17.34 -3.38 -7.58
CA ALA A 304 17.50 -1.97 -7.95
C ALA A 304 17.23 -0.98 -6.80
N PRO A 305 17.81 0.24 -6.84
CA PRO A 305 17.53 1.30 -5.88
C PRO A 305 16.06 1.72 -5.85
N VAL A 306 15.49 1.87 -4.65
CA VAL A 306 14.16 2.48 -4.48
C VAL A 306 14.26 3.98 -4.19
N MET A 307 13.32 4.73 -4.73
CA MET A 307 13.00 6.11 -4.36
C MET A 307 11.56 6.10 -3.87
N ALA A 308 11.37 5.81 -2.58
CA ALA A 308 10.06 5.70 -1.96
C ALA A 308 9.62 7.04 -1.37
N MET A 309 8.34 7.37 -1.44
CA MET A 309 7.70 8.39 -0.61
C MET A 309 6.51 7.78 0.11
N TRP A 310 6.17 8.38 1.25
CA TRP A 310 4.95 8.07 1.97
C TRP A 310 3.76 8.75 1.30
N ASP A 311 2.60 8.23 1.64
CA ASP A 311 1.30 8.82 1.36
C ASP A 311 0.50 8.78 2.67
N ASP A 312 -0.82 8.80 2.60
CA ASP A 312 -1.67 8.83 3.78
C ASP A 312 -1.63 7.50 4.56
N HIS A 313 -1.79 6.33 3.92
CA HIS A 313 -1.91 5.05 4.67
C HIS A 313 -0.62 4.54 5.32
N ASP A 314 0.54 5.12 5.00
CA ASP A 314 1.77 4.92 5.78
C ASP A 314 1.66 5.59 7.19
N ILE A 315 0.65 6.43 7.41
CA ILE A 315 0.21 6.98 8.70
C ILE A 315 -1.23 6.57 9.05
N THR A 316 -2.22 7.06 8.30
CA THR A 316 -3.66 6.83 8.42
C THR A 316 -4.42 7.41 7.21
N ASN A 317 -5.49 6.75 6.78
CA ASN A 317 -6.35 7.19 5.66
C ASN A 317 -6.70 8.69 5.72
N ASN A 318 -6.53 9.39 4.60
CA ASN A 318 -6.75 10.83 4.37
C ASN A 318 -5.99 11.74 5.35
N ALA A 319 -4.76 11.35 5.76
CA ALA A 319 -3.87 12.14 6.60
C ALA A 319 -3.56 13.54 6.05
N TRP A 320 -3.57 14.52 6.94
CA TRP A 320 -3.18 15.91 6.73
C TRP A 320 -2.33 16.43 7.91
N THR A 321 -2.00 17.72 7.93
CA THR A 321 -1.06 18.31 8.91
C THR A 321 -1.41 17.98 10.37
N ASP A 322 -2.67 18.14 10.78
CA ASP A 322 -3.12 18.02 12.18
C ASP A 322 -4.13 16.87 12.44
N GLY A 323 -4.45 16.03 11.44
CA GLY A 323 -5.33 14.88 11.62
C GLY A 323 -5.41 13.94 10.41
N GLY A 324 -6.39 13.05 10.40
CA GLY A 324 -6.73 12.15 9.28
C GLY A 324 -8.14 11.59 9.46
N GLU A 325 -8.74 11.02 8.41
CA GLU A 325 -10.11 10.50 8.48
C GLU A 325 -10.19 9.24 9.36
N ASN A 326 -9.25 8.31 9.21
CA ASN A 326 -9.16 7.11 10.03
C ASN A 326 -8.32 7.34 11.31
N HIS A 327 -8.56 8.46 11.99
CA HIS A 327 -7.99 8.72 13.30
C HIS A 327 -9.03 9.27 14.28
N GLN A 328 -9.18 8.61 15.43
CA GLN A 328 -10.07 9.01 16.52
C GLN A 328 -9.27 9.15 17.82
N PRO A 329 -9.03 10.38 18.33
CA PRO A 329 -8.19 10.61 19.52
C PRO A 329 -8.65 9.85 20.78
N GLU A 330 -9.94 9.57 20.91
CA GLU A 330 -10.53 8.83 22.03
C GLU A 330 -10.20 7.32 22.03
N THR A 331 -9.80 6.74 20.89
CA THR A 331 -9.46 5.31 20.75
C THR A 331 -7.99 5.07 20.42
N ASP A 332 -7.37 5.99 19.68
CA ASP A 332 -6.07 5.77 19.04
C ASP A 332 -4.92 6.46 19.77
N GLY A 333 -5.23 7.46 20.62
CA GLY A 333 -4.26 8.34 21.27
C GLY A 333 -3.99 9.62 20.48
N ASP A 334 -2.80 10.20 20.67
CA ASP A 334 -2.42 11.48 20.08
C ASP A 334 -1.99 11.37 18.60
N TYR A 335 -2.53 12.23 17.74
CA TYR A 335 -2.22 12.22 16.30
C TYR A 335 -0.74 12.47 16.02
N VAL A 336 -0.10 13.41 16.74
CA VAL A 336 1.30 13.77 16.49
C VAL A 336 2.24 12.63 16.89
N ALA A 337 1.92 11.90 17.96
CA ALA A 337 2.57 10.66 18.34
C ALA A 337 2.38 9.55 17.28
N ARG A 338 1.15 9.39 16.75
CA ARG A 338 0.84 8.44 15.66
C ARG A 338 1.60 8.76 14.37
N ARG A 339 1.61 10.04 13.96
CA ARG A 339 2.37 10.58 12.82
C ARG A 339 3.87 10.32 12.96
N ARG A 340 4.46 10.65 14.11
CA ARG A 340 5.89 10.40 14.38
C ARG A 340 6.22 8.91 14.46
N ALA A 341 5.30 8.06 14.92
CA ALA A 341 5.45 6.61 14.92
C ALA A 341 5.50 6.02 13.50
N GLY A 342 4.59 6.43 12.61
CA GLY A 342 4.59 6.01 11.21
C GLY A 342 5.85 6.48 10.47
N ILE A 343 6.19 7.77 10.55
CA ILE A 343 7.38 8.34 9.89
C ILE A 343 8.69 7.72 10.39
N ARG A 344 8.82 7.45 11.70
CA ARG A 344 9.98 6.73 12.24
C ARG A 344 10.06 5.31 11.67
N ALA A 345 8.95 4.57 11.61
CA ALA A 345 8.94 3.23 11.05
C ALA A 345 9.26 3.22 9.54
N PHE A 346 8.68 4.15 8.76
CA PHE A 346 8.96 4.34 7.34
C PHE A 346 10.47 4.56 7.09
N HIS A 347 11.08 5.47 7.85
CA HIS A 347 12.52 5.71 7.74
C HIS A 347 13.38 4.55 8.26
N GLU A 348 12.99 3.85 9.33
CA GLU A 348 13.70 2.66 9.82
C GLU A 348 13.68 1.53 8.78
N TRP A 349 12.54 1.29 8.13
CA TRP A 349 12.29 0.11 7.29
C TRP A 349 12.57 0.27 5.79
N LEU A 350 12.86 1.48 5.33
CA LEU A 350 13.19 1.78 3.93
C LEU A 350 14.58 2.42 3.80
N PRO A 351 15.32 2.20 2.69
CA PRO A 351 16.66 2.77 2.46
C PRO A 351 16.57 4.26 2.08
N THR A 352 16.08 5.08 3.00
CA THR A 352 15.77 6.49 2.78
C THR A 352 16.73 7.38 3.55
N ARG A 353 17.11 8.53 2.97
CA ARG A 353 17.84 9.58 3.70
C ARG A 353 16.86 10.40 4.51
N GLU A 354 17.05 10.40 5.81
CA GLU A 354 16.38 11.33 6.72
C GLU A 354 16.95 12.75 6.53
N PRO A 355 16.08 13.77 6.39
CA PRO A 355 16.47 15.16 6.53
C PRO A 355 17.14 15.40 7.89
N ARG A 356 18.29 16.08 7.91
CA ARG A 356 18.93 16.47 9.17
C ARG A 356 18.20 17.66 9.79
N ALA A 357 17.98 17.61 11.09
CA ALA A 357 17.50 18.74 11.88
C ALA A 357 18.32 20.00 11.59
N ARG A 358 17.67 21.16 11.49
CA ARG A 358 18.29 22.42 11.02
C ARG A 358 19.46 22.89 11.89
N THR A 359 19.51 22.50 13.17
CA THR A 359 20.60 22.76 14.11
C THR A 359 21.62 21.61 14.23
N GLY A 360 21.25 20.41 13.77
CA GLY A 360 21.97 19.16 13.99
C GLY A 360 21.45 18.32 15.17
N ASP A 361 20.67 18.86 16.11
CA ASP A 361 20.02 18.10 17.18
C ASP A 361 18.52 17.87 16.84
N PRO A 362 18.03 16.62 16.73
CA PRO A 362 16.62 16.32 16.52
C PRO A 362 15.66 16.88 17.58
N LYS A 363 16.14 17.31 18.76
CA LYS A 363 15.31 17.93 19.80
C LYS A 363 14.85 19.34 19.47
N ASP A 364 15.62 20.09 18.66
CA ASP A 364 15.30 21.47 18.29
C ASP A 364 14.28 21.55 17.14
N ASP A 365 14.16 20.47 16.37
CA ASP A 365 13.37 20.37 15.13
C ASP A 365 12.77 18.94 15.05
N PRO A 366 11.87 18.55 15.97
CA PRO A 366 11.44 17.16 16.17
C PRO A 366 10.55 16.60 15.04
N ASP A 367 10.12 17.47 14.12
CA ASP A 367 9.43 17.12 12.88
C ASP A 367 10.31 17.40 11.63
N ALA A 368 11.63 17.58 11.80
CA ALA A 368 12.56 17.81 10.69
C ALA A 368 12.51 16.71 9.62
N ASN A 369 12.28 15.47 10.05
CA ASN A 369 12.18 14.31 9.18
C ASN A 369 10.99 14.38 8.21
N LEU A 370 9.95 15.18 8.51
CA LEU A 370 8.83 15.44 7.58
C LEU A 370 9.26 16.17 6.30
N ARG A 371 10.41 16.88 6.28
CA ARG A 371 10.87 17.68 5.12
C ARG A 371 11.52 16.81 4.04
N TYR A 372 10.77 15.85 3.52
CA TYR A 372 11.29 14.71 2.74
C TYR A 372 11.31 14.92 1.21
N ASN A 373 10.91 16.11 0.77
CA ASN A 373 11.00 16.57 -0.61
C ASN A 373 12.46 16.60 -1.10
N ARG A 374 12.73 16.02 -2.27
CA ARG A 374 14.11 15.81 -2.76
C ARG A 374 14.19 15.61 -4.28
N VAL A 375 15.40 15.69 -4.82
CA VAL A 375 15.65 15.52 -6.27
C VAL A 375 16.74 14.48 -6.54
N ALA A 376 16.49 13.61 -7.51
CA ALA A 376 17.46 12.67 -8.07
C ALA A 376 17.68 12.99 -9.56
N HIS A 377 18.93 13.04 -9.99
CA HIS A 377 19.30 13.30 -11.38
C HIS A 377 19.77 12.00 -12.06
N PHE A 378 19.35 11.77 -13.30
CA PHE A 378 19.76 10.65 -14.14
C PHE A 378 20.46 11.18 -15.40
N GLY A 379 21.65 11.75 -15.20
CA GLY A 379 22.39 12.50 -16.21
C GLY A 379 21.56 13.63 -16.83
N ASP A 380 21.72 13.79 -18.14
CA ASP A 380 20.95 14.77 -18.94
C ASP A 380 19.52 14.32 -19.26
N VAL A 381 19.13 13.07 -18.95
CA VAL A 381 17.81 12.54 -19.34
C VAL A 381 16.71 13.15 -18.50
N ALA A 382 16.70 12.87 -17.19
CA ALA A 382 15.63 13.29 -16.30
C ALA A 382 16.11 13.70 -14.91
N SER A 383 15.39 14.64 -14.31
CA SER A 383 15.42 14.89 -12.87
C SER A 383 14.09 14.49 -12.28
N VAL A 384 14.10 13.55 -11.33
CA VAL A 384 12.93 13.17 -10.54
C VAL A 384 12.86 14.07 -9.32
N VAL A 385 11.83 14.92 -9.26
CA VAL A 385 11.54 15.85 -8.16
C VAL A 385 10.41 15.23 -7.34
N MET A 386 10.75 14.70 -6.17
CA MET A 386 9.79 14.04 -5.26
C MET A 386 9.24 15.04 -4.26
N LEU A 387 7.92 15.02 -4.08
CA LEU A 387 7.19 15.95 -3.19
C LEU A 387 6.81 15.29 -1.86
N GLU A 388 6.40 16.13 -0.91
CA GLU A 388 5.64 15.75 0.28
C GLU A 388 4.26 16.42 0.17
N THR A 389 3.17 15.66 0.20
CA THR A 389 1.81 16.16 -0.10
C THR A 389 0.82 15.96 1.04
N ARG A 390 1.23 15.44 2.21
CA ARG A 390 0.32 15.04 3.29
C ARG A 390 0.58 15.77 4.61
N LEU A 391 1.82 15.91 5.06
CA LEU A 391 2.10 16.20 6.48
C LEU A 391 2.68 17.59 6.77
N LEU A 392 3.21 18.30 5.77
CA LEU A 392 3.88 19.60 5.98
C LEU A 392 2.93 20.81 5.98
N ALA A 393 1.92 20.82 5.12
CA ALA A 393 1.08 22.00 4.86
C ALA A 393 -0.37 21.69 4.45
N ARG A 394 -0.73 20.41 4.33
CA ARG A 394 -2.04 20.00 3.82
C ARG A 394 -3.16 20.42 4.76
N THR A 395 -4.19 21.07 4.23
CA THR A 395 -5.43 21.38 4.97
C THR A 395 -6.45 20.24 4.84
N ASP A 396 -7.22 19.96 5.89
CA ASP A 396 -8.24 18.90 6.00
C ASP A 396 -9.01 18.57 4.69
N PRO A 397 -8.90 17.36 4.11
CA PRO A 397 -9.68 16.95 2.95
C PRO A 397 -11.18 16.75 3.27
N ALA A 398 -11.52 16.34 4.49
CA ALA A 398 -12.89 15.98 4.87
C ALA A 398 -13.80 17.21 5.09
N GLY A 399 -13.23 18.36 5.47
CA GLY A 399 -13.91 19.63 5.75
C GLY A 399 -14.58 20.34 4.56
N ASN A 400 -14.96 19.62 3.51
CA ASN A 400 -15.70 20.16 2.36
C ASN A 400 -17.21 20.33 2.67
N PRO A 401 -17.92 21.30 2.06
CA PRO A 401 -19.31 21.60 2.41
C PRO A 401 -20.32 20.50 2.05
N GLY A 402 -19.94 19.53 1.21
CA GLY A 402 -20.75 18.36 0.87
C GLY A 402 -20.49 17.12 1.75
N GLY A 403 -19.48 17.15 2.63
CA GLY A 403 -19.02 15.99 3.39
C GLY A 403 -18.68 14.81 2.47
N ASN A 404 -19.24 13.63 2.74
CA ASN A 404 -19.25 12.54 1.74
C ASN A 404 -20.26 12.87 0.62
N VAL A 405 -19.76 13.48 -0.45
CA VAL A 405 -20.57 14.03 -1.56
C VAL A 405 -21.43 12.95 -2.22
N PHE A 406 -20.91 11.74 -2.43
CA PHE A 406 -21.66 10.64 -3.06
C PHE A 406 -22.83 10.16 -2.17
N ALA A 407 -22.60 10.03 -0.87
CA ALA A 407 -23.65 9.69 0.10
C ALA A 407 -24.75 10.76 0.14
N ASN A 408 -24.35 12.03 0.16
CA ASN A 408 -25.28 13.15 0.23
C ASN A 408 -26.05 13.36 -1.08
N ALA A 409 -25.45 13.08 -2.23
CA ALA A 409 -26.15 13.04 -3.52
C ALA A 409 -27.18 11.90 -3.55
N SER A 410 -26.76 10.67 -3.28
CA SER A 410 -27.63 9.47 -3.27
C SER A 410 -28.77 9.58 -2.24
N GLY A 411 -28.45 10.06 -1.03
CA GLY A 411 -29.42 10.32 0.03
C GLY A 411 -30.39 11.46 -0.31
N THR A 412 -29.97 12.46 -1.10
CA THR A 412 -30.86 13.51 -1.60
C THR A 412 -31.86 12.96 -2.61
N ILE A 413 -31.43 12.07 -3.52
CA ILE A 413 -32.32 11.35 -4.43
C ILE A 413 -33.34 10.52 -3.66
N ALA A 414 -32.89 9.68 -2.72
CA ALA A 414 -33.79 8.85 -1.91
C ALA A 414 -34.81 9.67 -1.11
N ARG A 415 -34.38 10.78 -0.49
CA ARG A 415 -35.27 11.74 0.21
C ARG A 415 -36.24 12.46 -0.72
N TRP A 416 -35.84 12.71 -1.97
CA TRP A 416 -36.69 13.35 -2.97
C TRP A 416 -37.78 12.37 -3.44
N VAL A 417 -37.41 11.13 -3.79
CA VAL A 417 -38.33 10.06 -4.21
C VAL A 417 -39.37 9.78 -3.12
N ALA A 418 -38.92 9.61 -1.86
CA ALA A 418 -39.79 9.39 -0.72
C ALA A 418 -40.79 10.52 -0.42
N LYS A 419 -40.56 11.74 -0.94
CA LYS A 419 -41.43 12.91 -0.73
C LYS A 419 -42.46 13.16 -1.82
N ARG A 420 -42.37 12.47 -2.98
CA ARG A 420 -43.24 12.74 -4.15
C ARG A 420 -43.92 11.53 -4.77
N GLU A 421 -43.67 10.32 -4.25
CA GLU A 421 -44.17 9.00 -4.72
C GLU A 421 -43.79 8.61 -6.17
N ARG A 422 -43.58 9.60 -7.05
CA ARG A 422 -43.17 9.47 -8.45
C ARG A 422 -41.90 10.25 -8.74
N ALA A 423 -41.19 9.81 -9.78
CA ALA A 423 -40.08 10.47 -10.43
C ALA A 423 -40.35 11.94 -10.80
N PRO A 424 -39.31 12.78 -10.98
CA PRO A 424 -39.46 13.97 -11.80
C PRO A 424 -39.47 13.51 -13.27
N ALA A 425 -40.52 13.84 -14.02
CA ALA A 425 -40.68 13.43 -15.43
C ALA A 425 -39.53 13.89 -16.37
N ARG A 426 -38.64 14.74 -15.87
CA ARG A 426 -37.31 15.03 -16.41
C ARG A 426 -36.40 15.50 -15.28
N TRP A 427 -35.11 15.17 -15.35
CA TRP A 427 -34.10 15.76 -14.47
C TRP A 427 -33.93 17.27 -14.73
N ARG A 428 -33.79 17.64 -16.01
CA ARG A 428 -33.54 19.04 -16.40
C ARG A 428 -34.72 19.95 -16.11
N GLY A 429 -34.45 21.10 -15.50
CA GLY A 429 -35.44 22.06 -15.02
C GLY A 429 -36.21 21.60 -13.77
N SER A 430 -35.70 20.62 -13.01
CA SER A 430 -36.33 20.15 -11.77
C SER A 430 -35.75 20.81 -10.51
N ASP A 431 -36.46 20.69 -9.39
CA ASP A 431 -35.94 21.11 -8.07
C ASP A 431 -34.66 20.33 -7.69
N LEU A 432 -34.56 19.06 -8.12
CA LEU A 432 -33.45 18.17 -7.83
C LEU A 432 -32.18 18.59 -8.59
N GLU A 433 -32.30 18.97 -9.86
CA GLU A 433 -31.21 19.59 -10.62
C GLU A 433 -30.72 20.87 -9.94
N ARG A 434 -31.63 21.73 -9.49
CA ARG A 434 -31.25 22.97 -8.77
C ARG A 434 -30.51 22.69 -7.46
N THR A 435 -30.85 21.62 -6.74
CA THR A 435 -30.07 21.18 -5.57
C THR A 435 -28.67 20.70 -5.95
N PHE A 436 -28.52 19.94 -7.05
CA PHE A 436 -27.20 19.48 -7.50
C PHE A 436 -26.32 20.62 -8.03
N LEU A 437 -26.89 21.58 -8.77
CA LEU A 437 -26.14 22.75 -9.24
C LEU A 437 -25.68 23.63 -8.07
N SER A 438 -26.52 23.84 -7.04
CA SER A 438 -26.09 24.52 -5.80
C SER A 438 -24.94 23.78 -5.13
N LEU A 439 -25.09 22.47 -4.89
CA LEU A 439 -24.03 21.65 -4.27
C LEU A 439 -22.73 21.69 -5.07
N ARG A 440 -22.79 21.67 -6.42
CA ARG A 440 -21.61 21.86 -7.26
C ARG A 440 -20.95 23.21 -7.00
N ASP A 441 -21.73 24.29 -7.02
CA ASP A 441 -21.20 25.65 -6.91
C ASP A 441 -20.60 25.91 -5.51
N ASP A 442 -21.18 25.33 -4.45
CA ASP A 442 -20.63 25.31 -3.09
C ASP A 442 -19.29 24.53 -3.02
N LEU A 443 -19.24 23.35 -3.64
CA LEU A 443 -18.04 22.49 -3.70
C LEU A 443 -16.92 23.11 -4.54
N ASP A 444 -17.27 23.75 -5.67
CA ASP A 444 -16.34 24.47 -6.54
C ASP A 444 -15.76 25.70 -5.84
N ALA A 445 -16.57 26.45 -5.08
CA ALA A 445 -16.09 27.57 -4.28
C ALA A 445 -15.11 27.10 -3.18
N HIS A 446 -15.37 25.96 -2.53
CA HIS A 446 -14.48 25.40 -1.50
C HIS A 446 -13.10 25.05 -2.06
N ARG A 447 -13.03 24.24 -3.13
CA ARG A 447 -11.76 23.80 -3.73
C ARG A 447 -11.01 24.89 -4.52
N ALA A 448 -11.71 25.96 -4.90
CA ALA A 448 -11.11 27.17 -5.47
C ALA A 448 -10.56 28.16 -4.42
N SER A 449 -10.81 27.96 -3.12
CA SER A 449 -10.31 28.87 -2.09
C SER A 449 -8.78 28.86 -2.03
N PRO A 450 -8.10 30.03 -1.96
CA PRO A 450 -6.65 30.10 -1.81
C PRO A 450 -6.17 29.52 -0.47
N ASP A 451 -7.06 29.41 0.51
CA ASP A 451 -6.82 28.84 1.84
C ASP A 451 -6.76 27.30 1.83
N ARG A 452 -7.07 26.65 0.69
CA ARG A 452 -6.78 25.23 0.47
C ARG A 452 -5.33 25.08 0.07
N GLU A 453 -4.49 24.53 0.94
CA GLU A 453 -3.08 24.21 0.64
C GLU A 453 -2.82 22.70 0.73
N MET A 454 -1.89 22.23 -0.10
CA MET A 454 -1.37 20.86 -0.16
C MET A 454 0.15 20.87 0.12
N LEU A 455 0.89 21.78 -0.53
CA LEU A 455 2.37 21.85 -0.46
C LEU A 455 2.90 22.93 0.48
N GLY A 456 2.18 24.05 0.62
CA GLY A 456 2.63 25.25 1.33
C GLY A 456 3.74 26.03 0.61
N ALA A 457 3.91 27.29 1.01
CA ALA A 457 4.76 28.25 0.29
C ALA A 457 6.25 27.87 0.18
N GLU A 458 6.85 27.28 1.24
CA GLU A 458 8.27 26.90 1.21
C GLU A 458 8.55 25.80 0.16
N GLN A 459 7.69 24.79 0.08
CA GLN A 459 7.87 23.69 -0.86
C GLN A 459 7.58 24.14 -2.30
N ILE A 460 6.57 24.97 -2.54
CA ILE A 460 6.30 25.55 -3.87
C ILE A 460 7.51 26.34 -4.38
N ALA A 461 8.11 27.18 -3.53
CA ALA A 461 9.33 27.93 -3.87
C ALA A 461 10.54 27.00 -4.12
N TRP A 462 10.66 25.89 -3.39
CA TRP A 462 11.68 24.87 -3.63
C TRP A 462 11.47 24.12 -4.96
N ILE A 463 10.23 23.76 -5.32
CA ILE A 463 9.90 23.14 -6.61
C ILE A 463 10.26 24.08 -7.76
N GLU A 464 9.88 25.36 -7.67
CA GLU A 464 10.17 26.36 -8.70
C GLU A 464 11.69 26.49 -8.92
N LYS A 465 12.44 26.64 -7.83
CA LYS A 465 13.90 26.72 -7.85
C LYS A 465 14.55 25.45 -8.42
N THR A 466 14.05 24.28 -8.04
CA THR A 466 14.62 22.97 -8.42
C THR A 466 14.33 22.64 -9.88
N THR A 467 13.12 22.93 -10.36
CA THR A 467 12.74 22.83 -11.78
C THR A 467 13.62 23.74 -12.64
N LYS A 468 13.76 25.03 -12.26
CA LYS A 468 14.64 25.99 -12.94
C LYS A 468 16.10 25.54 -12.98
N ALA A 469 16.65 25.06 -11.86
CA ALA A 469 18.03 24.58 -11.79
C ALA A 469 18.26 23.34 -12.69
N SER A 470 17.34 22.37 -12.62
CA SER A 470 17.35 21.17 -13.46
C SER A 470 17.30 21.51 -14.96
N ALA A 471 16.41 22.42 -15.37
CA ALA A 471 16.29 22.84 -16.75
C ALA A 471 17.53 23.63 -17.24
N ALA A 472 18.10 24.50 -16.38
CA ALA A 472 19.31 25.26 -16.68
C ALA A 472 20.59 24.40 -16.76
N LEU A 473 20.63 23.25 -16.08
CA LEU A 473 21.66 22.22 -16.26
C LEU A 473 21.50 21.43 -17.58
N GLY A 474 20.46 21.71 -18.36
CA GLY A 474 20.22 21.08 -19.67
C GLY A 474 19.50 19.74 -19.61
N VAL A 475 19.02 19.29 -18.45
CA VAL A 475 18.29 18.03 -18.28
C VAL A 475 16.97 18.08 -19.06
N LYS A 476 16.65 17.05 -19.86
CA LYS A 476 15.54 17.13 -20.83
C LYS A 476 14.16 17.07 -20.17
N TRP A 477 13.97 16.18 -19.20
CA TRP A 477 12.70 15.96 -18.52
C TRP A 477 12.78 16.36 -17.04
N GLN A 478 11.77 17.07 -16.56
CA GLN A 478 11.54 17.36 -15.14
C GLN A 478 10.30 16.56 -14.72
N VAL A 479 10.53 15.49 -13.98
CA VAL A 479 9.52 14.51 -13.59
C VAL A 479 9.11 14.80 -12.16
N VAL A 480 7.89 15.29 -11.95
CA VAL A 480 7.31 15.50 -10.62
C VAL A 480 6.70 14.18 -10.17
N ALA A 481 7.21 13.62 -9.08
CA ALA A 481 6.73 12.39 -8.47
C ALA A 481 6.03 12.73 -7.14
N GLN A 482 4.77 12.33 -7.01
CA GLN A 482 3.89 12.71 -5.91
C GLN A 482 2.74 11.71 -5.74
N ALA A 483 1.89 11.88 -4.73
CA ALA A 483 0.89 10.90 -4.31
C ALA A 483 -0.29 10.71 -5.28
N SER A 484 -1.01 11.77 -5.64
CA SER A 484 -2.40 11.68 -6.16
C SER A 484 -2.60 12.42 -7.50
N PRO A 485 -3.59 12.07 -8.34
CA PRO A 485 -3.73 12.68 -9.68
C PRO A 485 -3.84 14.21 -9.68
N VAL A 486 -3.09 14.88 -10.56
CA VAL A 486 -3.02 16.34 -10.75
C VAL A 486 -3.85 16.80 -11.95
N MET A 487 -3.93 16.05 -13.06
CA MET A 487 -4.63 16.48 -14.29
C MET A 487 -6.15 16.71 -14.12
N ASP A 488 -6.77 17.49 -15.02
CA ASP A 488 -8.22 17.73 -14.99
C ASP A 488 -9.00 16.42 -15.21
N MET A 489 -9.56 15.83 -14.15
CA MET A 489 -10.39 14.62 -14.21
C MET A 489 -11.82 14.86 -13.70
N MET A 490 -12.74 15.20 -14.62
CA MET A 490 -14.17 15.24 -14.33
C MET A 490 -14.75 13.84 -14.05
N SER A 491 -15.70 13.78 -13.11
CA SER A 491 -16.52 12.60 -12.76
C SER A 491 -17.09 11.86 -13.98
N PRO A 492 -17.25 10.52 -13.91
CA PRO A 492 -17.61 9.71 -15.07
C PRO A 492 -19.07 9.92 -15.49
N ASP A 493 -19.28 10.48 -16.68
CA ASP A 493 -20.61 10.55 -17.27
C ASP A 493 -20.95 9.21 -17.93
N LEU A 494 -21.67 8.36 -17.20
CA LEU A 494 -22.08 7.05 -17.70
C LEU A 494 -23.04 7.14 -18.91
N ALA A 495 -23.78 8.25 -19.07
CA ALA A 495 -24.68 8.42 -20.20
C ALA A 495 -23.90 8.69 -21.50
N LYS A 496 -22.87 9.54 -21.44
CA LYS A 496 -21.89 9.68 -22.54
C LYS A 496 -21.10 8.40 -22.76
N GLY A 497 -20.62 7.76 -21.68
CA GLY A 497 -19.88 6.49 -21.76
C GLY A 497 -20.69 5.36 -22.41
N ALA A 498 -21.98 5.27 -22.12
CA ALA A 498 -22.88 4.29 -22.76
C ALA A 498 -23.07 4.57 -24.26
N ALA A 499 -23.24 5.84 -24.64
CA ALA A 499 -23.32 6.24 -26.05
C ALA A 499 -22.01 5.94 -26.79
N ALA A 500 -20.86 6.31 -26.22
CA ALA A 500 -19.54 6.04 -26.79
C ALA A 500 -19.25 4.54 -26.96
N LEU A 501 -19.68 3.69 -26.02
CA LEU A 501 -19.56 2.24 -26.16
C LEU A 501 -20.52 1.65 -27.22
N ASP A 502 -21.71 2.22 -27.38
CA ASP A 502 -22.66 1.81 -28.43
C ASP A 502 -22.20 2.23 -29.83
N GLU A 503 -21.59 3.42 -29.98
CA GLU A 503 -20.98 3.88 -31.22
C GLU A 503 -19.75 3.02 -31.60
N ASN A 504 -18.93 2.65 -30.60
CA ASN A 504 -17.74 1.82 -30.81
C ASN A 504 -18.03 0.30 -30.81
N ALA A 505 -19.28 -0.15 -30.77
CA ALA A 505 -19.69 -1.56 -30.72
C ALA A 505 -19.34 -2.40 -31.99
N ARG A 506 -18.54 -1.84 -32.91
CA ARG A 506 -17.95 -2.53 -34.08
C ARG A 506 -16.41 -2.65 -34.02
N GLY A 507 -15.76 -2.05 -33.02
CA GLY A 507 -14.35 -2.23 -32.70
C GLY A 507 -14.17 -3.09 -31.45
N ASP A 508 -13.05 -2.92 -30.75
CA ASP A 508 -12.68 -3.71 -29.56
C ASP A 508 -13.46 -3.33 -28.27
N ALA A 509 -14.59 -2.63 -28.40
CA ALA A 509 -15.44 -2.27 -27.26
C ALA A 509 -16.11 -3.53 -26.66
N PRO A 510 -16.14 -3.69 -25.33
CA PRO A 510 -16.78 -4.84 -24.71
C PRO A 510 -18.30 -4.84 -24.99
N PRO A 511 -18.91 -6.03 -25.22
CA PRO A 511 -20.33 -6.12 -25.52
C PRO A 511 -21.20 -5.69 -24.33
N PRO A 512 -22.42 -5.19 -24.58
CA PRO A 512 -23.33 -4.78 -23.52
C PRO A 512 -23.71 -5.96 -22.60
N PRO A 513 -24.08 -5.69 -21.34
CA PRO A 513 -24.47 -6.73 -20.39
C PRO A 513 -25.62 -7.62 -20.89
N ARG A 514 -25.52 -8.92 -20.60
CA ARG A 514 -26.46 -9.94 -21.10
C ARG A 514 -27.91 -9.57 -20.82
N GLY A 515 -28.73 -9.53 -21.87
CA GLY A 515 -30.15 -9.18 -21.80
C GLY A 515 -30.48 -7.78 -22.34
N HIS A 516 -29.47 -6.95 -22.62
CA HIS A 516 -29.65 -5.61 -23.21
C HIS A 516 -29.08 -5.56 -24.63
N ALA A 517 -29.76 -4.83 -25.52
CA ALA A 517 -29.35 -4.70 -26.92
C ALA A 517 -28.20 -3.69 -27.14
N SER A 518 -27.93 -2.83 -26.14
CA SER A 518 -26.94 -1.77 -26.17
C SER A 518 -26.58 -1.36 -24.73
N TRP A 519 -25.45 -0.66 -24.54
CA TRP A 519 -25.04 -0.07 -23.26
C TRP A 519 -26.02 1.03 -22.82
N THR A 520 -26.52 1.85 -23.74
CA THR A 520 -27.58 2.83 -23.47
C THR A 520 -28.86 2.14 -23.00
N ALA A 521 -29.24 1.00 -23.62
CA ALA A 521 -30.38 0.21 -23.20
C ALA A 521 -30.17 -0.47 -21.83
N ALA A 522 -28.95 -0.89 -21.51
CA ALA A 522 -28.58 -1.41 -20.19
C ALA A 522 -28.67 -0.33 -19.11
N LEU A 523 -28.05 0.82 -19.35
CA LEU A 523 -28.05 1.94 -18.42
C LEU A 523 -29.47 2.43 -18.13
N ARG A 524 -30.31 2.64 -19.16
CA ARG A 524 -31.73 2.97 -18.97
C ARG A 524 -32.43 1.93 -18.09
N ALA A 525 -32.32 0.64 -18.43
CA ALA A 525 -32.95 -0.43 -17.63
C ALA A 525 -32.48 -0.49 -16.16
N TRP A 526 -31.37 0.15 -15.79
CA TRP A 526 -30.91 0.26 -14.40
C TRP A 526 -31.32 1.55 -13.69
N VAL A 527 -31.51 2.66 -14.40
CA VAL A 527 -31.60 4.00 -13.77
C VAL A 527 -32.79 4.84 -14.21
N ASP A 528 -33.50 4.43 -15.27
CA ASP A 528 -34.57 5.21 -15.89
C ASP A 528 -35.67 5.54 -14.87
N TRP A 529 -36.31 6.67 -15.14
CA TRP A 529 -37.34 7.30 -14.34
C TRP A 529 -38.69 7.30 -15.08
N ASN A 530 -38.65 7.01 -16.39
CA ASN A 530 -39.76 7.04 -17.33
C ASN A 530 -40.22 5.63 -17.74
N GLY A 531 -39.83 4.58 -17.00
CA GLY A 531 -40.34 3.22 -17.26
C GLY A 531 -41.87 3.21 -17.16
N ASP A 532 -42.54 2.80 -18.24
CA ASP A 532 -43.85 3.31 -18.61
C ASP A 532 -44.93 3.09 -17.54
N ASP A 533 -45.47 4.20 -17.01
CA ASP A 533 -46.64 4.28 -16.13
C ASP A 533 -47.93 4.54 -16.98
N ASP A 534 -47.83 4.41 -18.31
CA ASP A 534 -48.88 4.63 -19.32
C ASP A 534 -49.84 3.41 -19.41
N ASP A 535 -50.69 3.28 -18.39
CA ASP A 535 -52.09 2.78 -18.36
C ASP A 535 -52.49 1.45 -19.06
N ASP A 536 -51.58 0.68 -19.65
CA ASP A 536 -51.87 -0.66 -20.20
C ASP A 536 -51.98 -1.70 -19.06
N GLY A 537 -53.20 -2.21 -18.83
CA GLY A 537 -53.58 -3.02 -17.66
C GLY A 537 -53.01 -4.45 -17.57
N GLY A 538 -51.70 -4.63 -17.69
CA GLY A 538 -50.99 -5.92 -17.63
C GLY A 538 -49.69 -5.86 -16.81
N GLY A 539 -49.80 -5.94 -15.49
CA GLY A 539 -48.77 -5.44 -14.57
C GLY A 539 -47.36 -6.11 -14.57
N ARG A 540 -46.40 -5.28 -14.13
CA ARG A 540 -44.91 -5.43 -14.04
C ARG A 540 -44.20 -4.92 -15.30
N THR A 541 -43.21 -4.04 -15.17
CA THR A 541 -42.17 -4.01 -14.12
C THR A 541 -42.42 -3.08 -12.93
N PRO A 542 -42.17 -3.52 -11.68
CA PRO A 542 -42.00 -2.59 -10.56
C PRO A 542 -40.72 -1.77 -10.79
N ASN A 543 -40.72 -0.49 -10.37
CA ASN A 543 -39.49 0.28 -10.14
C ASN A 543 -38.48 -0.61 -9.39
N ALA A 544 -37.38 -0.98 -10.04
CA ALA A 544 -36.45 -1.96 -9.50
C ALA A 544 -35.84 -1.40 -8.22
N LYS A 545 -36.14 -2.00 -7.06
CA LYS A 545 -35.60 -1.46 -5.79
C LYS A 545 -34.06 -1.56 -5.71
N ARG A 546 -33.45 -2.44 -6.52
CA ARG A 546 -32.01 -2.67 -6.61
C ARG A 546 -31.62 -3.06 -8.04
N VAL A 547 -30.43 -2.66 -8.49
CA VAL A 547 -29.87 -2.90 -9.84
C VAL A 547 -28.37 -3.14 -9.78
N GLY A 548 -27.83 -3.87 -10.75
CA GLY A 548 -26.40 -4.18 -10.86
C GLY A 548 -26.14 -5.48 -11.62
N VAL A 549 -24.90 -5.66 -12.09
CA VAL A 549 -24.47 -6.85 -12.84
C VAL A 549 -23.83 -7.89 -11.89
N GLY A 550 -23.88 -9.17 -12.27
CA GLY A 550 -23.10 -10.22 -11.58
C GLY A 550 -23.54 -10.58 -10.15
N GLY A 551 -24.70 -10.10 -9.70
CA GLY A 551 -25.20 -10.34 -8.34
C GLY A 551 -24.69 -9.34 -7.28
N ARG A 552 -24.04 -8.26 -7.70
CA ARG A 552 -23.69 -7.09 -6.87
C ARG A 552 -24.70 -5.99 -7.16
N ASP A 553 -25.85 -6.00 -6.47
CA ASP A 553 -26.89 -4.99 -6.68
C ASP A 553 -26.82 -3.84 -5.65
N VAL A 554 -27.21 -2.63 -6.05
CA VAL A 554 -27.33 -1.44 -5.19
C VAL A 554 -28.72 -0.83 -5.33
N PRO A 555 -29.21 -0.03 -4.35
CA PRO A 555 -30.44 0.75 -4.54
C PRO A 555 -30.38 1.61 -5.79
N VAL A 556 -31.47 1.67 -6.56
CA VAL A 556 -31.53 2.46 -7.80
C VAL A 556 -31.24 3.94 -7.57
N ASP A 557 -31.55 4.48 -6.39
CA ASP A 557 -31.23 5.87 -6.05
C ASP A 557 -29.72 6.12 -5.90
N ALA A 558 -28.91 5.11 -5.57
CA ALA A 558 -27.44 5.19 -5.57
C ALA A 558 -26.86 5.07 -7.00
N ALA A 559 -27.46 4.23 -7.85
CA ALA A 559 -27.11 4.16 -9.27
C ALA A 559 -27.43 5.47 -10.01
N ARG A 560 -28.57 6.09 -9.67
CA ARG A 560 -28.94 7.46 -10.08
C ARG A 560 -28.03 8.52 -9.46
N GLY A 561 -27.55 8.30 -8.23
CA GLY A 561 -26.52 9.13 -7.58
C GLY A 561 -25.28 9.25 -8.45
N LEU A 562 -24.70 8.13 -8.89
CA LEU A 562 -23.50 8.13 -9.73
C LEU A 562 -23.71 8.85 -11.08
N LEU A 563 -24.91 8.77 -11.66
CA LEU A 563 -25.27 9.56 -12.85
C LEU A 563 -25.32 11.06 -12.58
N ALA A 564 -25.87 11.48 -11.44
CA ALA A 564 -25.88 12.89 -11.05
C ALA A 564 -24.46 13.45 -10.92
N MET A 565 -23.51 12.64 -10.44
CA MET A 565 -22.09 13.03 -10.32
C MET A 565 -21.49 13.41 -11.68
N GLY A 566 -21.69 12.57 -12.69
CA GLY A 566 -21.16 12.80 -14.05
C GLY A 566 -21.90 13.92 -14.81
N GLU A 567 -23.23 13.86 -14.87
CA GLU A 567 -24.06 14.83 -15.60
C GLU A 567 -23.87 16.26 -15.08
N TYR A 568 -23.86 16.46 -13.76
CA TYR A 568 -23.69 17.79 -13.16
C TYR A 568 -22.24 18.15 -12.81
N ARG A 569 -21.28 17.27 -13.09
CA ARG A 569 -19.85 17.41 -12.70
C ARG A 569 -19.67 17.71 -11.22
N LEU A 570 -20.39 16.98 -10.37
CA LEU A 570 -20.13 17.02 -8.94
C LEU A 570 -18.75 16.37 -8.73
N ASN A 571 -17.75 17.17 -8.34
CA ASN A 571 -16.52 16.60 -7.80
C ASN A 571 -16.82 15.99 -6.44
N TRP A 572 -16.17 14.87 -6.14
CA TRP A 572 -16.30 14.16 -4.88
C TRP A 572 -14.96 13.78 -4.25
N ASN A 573 -13.86 13.76 -5.03
CA ASN A 573 -12.55 13.62 -4.42
C ASN A 573 -12.10 15.00 -3.94
N PHE A 574 -11.89 15.08 -2.63
CA PHE A 574 -11.28 16.23 -1.95
C PHE A 574 -9.96 15.84 -1.30
N ASP A 575 -9.54 14.60 -1.49
CA ASP A 575 -8.26 14.10 -1.03
C ASP A 575 -7.14 14.41 -2.06
N ASP A 576 -7.37 14.09 -3.33
CA ASP A 576 -6.47 14.48 -4.42
C ASP A 576 -6.52 15.98 -4.78
N TRP A 577 -5.73 16.40 -5.78
CA TRP A 577 -5.61 17.79 -6.22
C TRP A 577 -6.90 18.42 -6.74
N HIS A 578 -7.95 17.65 -7.06
CA HIS A 578 -9.26 18.20 -7.43
C HIS A 578 -9.91 18.93 -6.24
N GLY A 579 -9.51 18.61 -5.00
CA GLY A 579 -9.89 19.30 -3.76
C GLY A 579 -9.10 20.58 -3.43
N TYR A 580 -8.04 20.89 -4.20
CA TYR A 580 -7.06 21.94 -3.91
C TYR A 580 -6.70 22.73 -5.19
N VAL A 581 -7.70 23.11 -5.99
CA VAL A 581 -7.53 23.74 -7.33
C VAL A 581 -6.67 25.00 -7.28
N ALA A 582 -6.75 25.78 -6.19
CA ALA A 582 -5.88 26.94 -5.98
C ALA A 582 -4.39 26.55 -5.82
N ASP A 583 -4.07 25.59 -4.93
CA ASP A 583 -2.69 25.11 -4.68
C ASP A 583 -2.12 24.36 -5.87
N ARG A 584 -2.95 23.56 -6.54
CA ARG A 584 -2.66 22.91 -7.83
C ARG A 584 -2.17 23.91 -8.87
N ALA A 585 -2.84 25.06 -8.98
CA ALA A 585 -2.42 26.13 -9.89
C ALA A 585 -1.13 26.83 -9.40
N LYS A 586 -0.75 26.77 -8.11
CA LYS A 586 0.59 27.17 -7.64
C LYS A 586 1.64 26.14 -8.08
N LEU A 587 1.40 24.83 -7.92
CA LEU A 587 2.29 23.75 -8.40
C LEU A 587 2.54 23.85 -9.91
N LEU A 588 1.49 23.96 -10.72
CA LEU A 588 1.63 24.02 -12.18
C LEU A 588 2.39 25.28 -12.63
N ARG A 589 2.24 26.42 -11.93
CA ARG A 589 3.08 27.62 -12.12
C ARG A 589 4.54 27.41 -11.75
N ALA A 590 4.84 26.63 -10.71
CA ALA A 590 6.22 26.32 -10.31
C ALA A 590 6.94 25.36 -11.29
N VAL A 591 6.19 24.55 -12.04
CA VAL A 591 6.73 23.48 -12.90
C VAL A 591 6.66 23.82 -14.38
N VAL A 592 5.46 24.02 -14.93
CA VAL A 592 5.22 24.04 -16.39
C VAL A 592 6.04 25.12 -17.13
N PRO A 593 6.06 26.40 -16.74
CA PRO A 593 6.82 27.43 -17.47
C PRO A 593 8.33 27.39 -17.21
N HIS A 594 8.83 26.38 -16.48
CA HIS A 594 10.20 26.31 -15.96
C HIS A 594 10.91 24.99 -16.27
N ALA A 595 10.17 23.95 -16.66
CA ALA A 595 10.71 22.70 -17.17
C ALA A 595 11.20 22.85 -18.61
N ASN A 596 12.22 22.07 -18.98
CA ASN A 596 12.51 21.78 -20.38
C ASN A 596 11.42 20.88 -20.98
N ALA A 597 10.88 19.94 -20.20
CA ALA A 597 9.68 19.18 -20.48
C ALA A 597 9.11 18.62 -19.16
N ALA A 598 7.86 18.94 -18.83
CA ALA A 598 7.24 18.49 -17.59
C ALA A 598 6.53 17.13 -17.75
N VAL A 599 6.81 16.22 -16.81
CA VAL A 599 6.07 14.97 -16.60
C VAL A 599 5.57 14.96 -15.16
N ILE A 600 4.34 14.50 -14.93
CA ILE A 600 3.79 14.23 -13.60
C ILE A 600 3.57 12.71 -13.48
N LEU A 601 3.92 12.16 -12.31
CA LEU A 601 3.64 10.79 -11.91
C LEU A 601 2.83 10.79 -10.60
N GLY A 602 1.78 9.97 -10.55
CA GLY A 602 0.90 9.80 -9.39
C GLY A 602 0.46 8.35 -9.14
N GLY A 603 -0.32 8.16 -8.07
CA GLY A 603 -0.81 6.89 -7.54
C GLY A 603 -2.21 7.06 -6.91
N ASP A 604 -2.31 6.87 -5.58
CA ASP A 604 -3.50 7.13 -4.72
C ASP A 604 -4.79 6.38 -5.14
N SER A 605 -5.39 6.78 -6.26
CA SER A 605 -6.69 6.34 -6.78
C SER A 605 -6.85 4.83 -7.06
N HIS A 606 -5.75 4.06 -6.98
CA HIS A 606 -5.58 2.65 -7.35
C HIS A 606 -5.84 2.29 -8.83
N ASP A 607 -6.25 3.25 -9.65
CA ASP A 607 -6.71 3.08 -11.03
C ASP A 607 -5.67 3.65 -12.02
N SER A 608 -5.60 3.13 -13.26
CA SER A 608 -4.59 3.62 -14.24
C SER A 608 -5.11 4.80 -15.06
N TRP A 609 -4.36 5.90 -15.09
CA TRP A 609 -4.71 7.10 -15.86
C TRP A 609 -3.52 7.60 -16.67
N ALA A 610 -3.79 8.23 -17.82
CA ALA A 610 -2.78 8.95 -18.59
C ALA A 610 -3.44 10.13 -19.33
N GLY A 611 -2.77 11.28 -19.36
CA GLY A 611 -3.35 12.49 -19.93
C GLY A 611 -2.38 13.66 -20.09
N VAL A 612 -2.96 14.83 -20.36
CA VAL A 612 -2.24 16.06 -20.69
C VAL A 612 -2.80 17.27 -19.95
N VAL A 613 -1.89 18.15 -19.49
CA VAL A 613 -2.20 19.42 -18.83
C VAL A 613 -1.91 20.58 -19.80
N SER A 614 -2.84 21.53 -19.90
CA SER A 614 -2.74 22.75 -20.72
C SER A 614 -1.50 23.59 -20.34
N ASP A 615 -0.90 24.33 -21.27
CA ASP A 615 0.08 25.39 -20.94
C ASP A 615 -0.59 26.69 -20.44
N ASP A 616 -1.91 26.81 -20.64
CA ASP A 616 -2.69 28.00 -20.30
C ASP A 616 -3.07 28.01 -18.81
N ALA A 617 -2.44 28.89 -18.03
CA ALA A 617 -2.73 29.06 -16.60
C ALA A 617 -4.21 29.39 -16.29
N ARG A 618 -4.99 29.86 -17.29
CA ARG A 618 -6.44 30.10 -17.17
C ARG A 618 -7.28 28.83 -17.25
N ASP A 619 -6.69 27.68 -17.53
CA ASP A 619 -7.34 26.37 -17.40
C ASP A 619 -7.07 25.79 -15.99
N TRP A 620 -5.86 25.94 -15.44
CA TRP A 620 -5.44 25.35 -14.15
C TRP A 620 -6.32 25.77 -12.96
N GLU A 621 -6.81 27.01 -12.97
CA GLU A 621 -7.65 27.61 -11.93
C GLU A 621 -9.14 27.25 -12.04
N ARG A 622 -9.56 26.44 -13.03
CA ARG A 622 -10.98 26.10 -13.24
C ARG A 622 -11.39 24.87 -12.43
N PRO A 623 -12.32 24.98 -11.48
CA PRO A 623 -12.77 23.80 -10.73
C PRO A 623 -13.44 22.76 -11.63
N GLN A 624 -14.32 23.19 -12.54
CA GLN A 624 -15.12 22.31 -13.41
C GLN A 624 -14.34 21.67 -14.58
N GLY A 625 -13.02 21.83 -14.58
CA GLY A 625 -12.10 21.45 -15.66
C GLY A 625 -12.27 22.28 -16.94
N SER A 626 -11.30 22.19 -17.84
CA SER A 626 -11.44 22.75 -19.19
C SER A 626 -12.02 21.72 -20.15
N THR A 627 -13.11 22.08 -20.84
CA THR A 627 -13.69 21.29 -21.95
C THR A 627 -13.26 21.77 -23.33
N ALA A 628 -12.29 22.68 -23.41
CA ALA A 628 -11.64 23.05 -24.66
C ALA A 628 -10.51 22.06 -24.96
N ALA A 629 -10.12 21.94 -26.22
CA ALA A 629 -8.82 21.36 -26.53
C ALA A 629 -7.71 22.29 -26.00
N PRO A 630 -6.70 21.78 -25.28
CA PRO A 630 -5.55 22.60 -24.90
C PRO A 630 -4.85 23.11 -26.16
N ARG A 631 -4.49 24.40 -26.20
CA ARG A 631 -3.80 24.98 -27.37
C ARG A 631 -2.40 24.42 -27.56
N ARG A 632 -1.77 24.04 -26.44
CA ARG A 632 -0.48 23.36 -26.33
C ARG A 632 -0.52 22.58 -25.01
N VAL A 633 0.19 21.45 -24.96
CA VAL A 633 0.40 20.71 -23.72
C VAL A 633 1.62 21.26 -23.00
N GLY A 634 1.45 21.64 -21.74
CA GLY A 634 2.54 22.08 -20.85
C GLY A 634 3.17 20.95 -20.05
N ALA A 635 2.38 19.94 -19.65
CA ALA A 635 2.86 18.73 -19.00
C ALA A 635 2.08 17.49 -19.46
N VAL A 636 2.73 16.33 -19.47
CA VAL A 636 2.08 15.02 -19.60
C VAL A 636 1.99 14.35 -18.23
N GLU A 637 1.02 13.46 -18.05
CA GLU A 637 0.75 12.86 -16.74
C GLU A 637 0.39 11.38 -16.85
N PHE A 638 0.88 10.59 -15.89
CA PHE A 638 0.65 9.15 -15.80
C PHE A 638 0.45 8.75 -14.32
N ASP A 639 -0.69 8.16 -14.02
CA ASP A 639 -1.04 7.71 -12.67
C ASP A 639 -1.12 6.18 -12.62
N GLY A 640 -0.45 5.60 -11.64
CA GLY A 640 -0.24 4.15 -11.55
C GLY A 640 -1.45 3.40 -10.96
N PRO A 641 -1.78 2.21 -11.49
CA PRO A 641 -2.63 1.28 -10.77
C PRO A 641 -1.95 0.84 -9.48
N SER A 642 -2.75 0.47 -8.49
CA SER A 642 -2.23 -0.10 -7.24
C SER A 642 -1.59 -1.46 -7.44
N VAL A 643 -0.74 -1.84 -6.48
CA VAL A 643 -0.16 -3.18 -6.38
C VAL A 643 -1.22 -4.23 -5.95
N THR A 644 -2.16 -3.88 -5.07
CA THR A 644 -3.20 -4.82 -4.55
C THR A 644 -4.63 -4.28 -4.33
N PRO A 645 -4.88 -3.16 -3.61
CA PRO A 645 -6.24 -2.72 -3.24
C PRO A 645 -7.06 -2.21 -4.42
N PRO A 646 -8.38 -2.46 -4.48
CA PRO A 646 -9.27 -1.93 -5.51
C PRO A 646 -9.46 -0.42 -5.45
N GLY A 647 -9.56 0.23 -6.61
CA GLY A 647 -10.03 1.61 -6.69
C GLY A 647 -11.46 1.76 -6.16
N MET A 648 -11.79 2.97 -5.71
CA MET A 648 -13.11 3.36 -5.20
C MET A 648 -14.24 2.97 -6.18
N PHE A 649 -13.93 2.97 -7.47
CA PHE A 649 -14.80 2.53 -8.54
C PHE A 649 -15.01 1.01 -8.63
N GLU A 650 -13.97 0.18 -8.41
CA GLU A 650 -14.12 -1.28 -8.35
C GLU A 650 -14.79 -1.73 -7.03
N HIS A 651 -14.49 -1.04 -5.92
CA HIS A 651 -14.95 -1.39 -4.57
C HIS A 651 -16.37 -0.88 -4.27
N ALA A 652 -16.58 0.44 -4.15
CA ALA A 652 -17.88 1.01 -3.77
C ALA A 652 -18.91 0.97 -4.92
N HIS A 653 -18.44 1.01 -6.18
CA HIS A 653 -19.29 1.02 -7.38
C HIS A 653 -19.31 -0.32 -8.13
N ALA A 654 -19.06 -1.42 -7.41
CA ALA A 654 -18.92 -2.79 -7.90
C ALA A 654 -20.14 -3.37 -8.67
N TRP A 655 -21.28 -2.67 -8.66
CA TRP A 655 -22.52 -3.00 -9.39
C TRP A 655 -22.46 -2.61 -10.87
N CYS A 656 -21.67 -1.58 -11.20
CA CYS A 656 -21.50 -1.03 -12.54
C CYS A 656 -20.29 -1.69 -13.25
N PRO A 657 -20.40 -2.12 -14.52
CA PRO A 657 -19.26 -2.63 -15.26
C PRO A 657 -18.16 -1.58 -15.46
N ARG A 658 -16.91 -1.94 -15.18
CA ARG A 658 -15.76 -1.03 -15.23
C ARG A 658 -15.60 -0.29 -16.57
N ALA A 659 -15.79 -0.99 -17.68
CA ALA A 659 -15.73 -0.40 -19.02
C ALA A 659 -16.68 0.79 -19.24
N LEU A 660 -17.85 0.82 -18.58
CA LEU A 660 -18.78 1.94 -18.66
C LEU A 660 -18.30 3.16 -17.85
N ILE A 661 -17.51 2.94 -16.81
CA ILE A 661 -16.89 3.98 -15.99
C ILE A 661 -15.63 4.50 -16.68
N ASP A 662 -14.76 3.62 -17.19
CA ASP A 662 -13.61 3.97 -18.04
C ASP A 662 -14.06 4.85 -19.21
N ALA A 663 -15.08 4.40 -19.96
CA ALA A 663 -15.68 5.17 -21.06
C ALA A 663 -16.34 6.47 -20.58
N GLY A 664 -16.92 6.49 -19.37
CA GLY A 664 -17.50 7.68 -18.75
C GLY A 664 -16.44 8.76 -18.43
N HIS A 665 -15.29 8.38 -17.88
CA HIS A 665 -14.17 9.30 -17.65
C HIS A 665 -13.60 9.84 -18.98
N LEU A 666 -13.35 8.96 -19.96
CA LEU A 666 -12.82 9.37 -21.27
C LEU A 666 -13.82 10.29 -22.01
N SER A 667 -15.13 10.04 -21.91
CA SER A 667 -16.16 10.88 -22.54
C SER A 667 -16.47 12.17 -21.79
N SER A 668 -16.20 12.23 -20.48
CA SER A 668 -16.19 13.49 -19.72
C SER A 668 -14.97 14.36 -20.06
N ASN A 669 -13.81 13.74 -20.30
CA ASN A 669 -12.50 14.41 -20.41
C ASN A 669 -11.83 14.23 -21.79
N PRO A 670 -12.52 14.41 -22.94
CA PRO A 670 -12.04 13.96 -24.26
C PRO A 670 -10.77 14.67 -24.76
N HIS A 671 -10.40 15.80 -24.17
CA HIS A 671 -9.26 16.61 -24.60
C HIS A 671 -8.05 16.53 -23.68
N THR A 672 -8.22 16.16 -22.41
CA THR A 672 -7.14 16.03 -21.42
C THR A 672 -6.78 14.56 -21.17
N LEU A 673 -7.76 13.68 -20.99
CA LEU A 673 -7.54 12.27 -20.68
C LEU A 673 -7.30 11.44 -21.96
N ARG A 674 -6.44 10.42 -21.85
CA ARG A 674 -6.06 9.48 -22.91
C ARG A 674 -6.20 8.01 -22.49
N HIS A 675 -6.13 7.73 -21.20
CA HIS A 675 -6.28 6.40 -20.62
C HIS A 675 -7.10 6.44 -19.32
N ALA A 676 -7.89 5.40 -19.09
CA ALA A 676 -8.64 5.15 -17.87
C ALA A 676 -8.82 3.63 -17.69
N ARG A 677 -8.45 3.08 -16.53
CA ARG A 677 -8.69 1.67 -16.15
C ARG A 677 -9.07 1.56 -14.68
N THR A 678 -10.37 1.55 -14.41
CA THR A 678 -10.93 1.63 -13.05
C THR A 678 -11.10 0.28 -12.33
N GLY A 679 -10.20 -0.68 -12.55
CA GLY A 679 -10.38 -2.04 -12.01
C GLY A 679 -9.36 -3.10 -12.45
N GLN A 680 -8.08 -2.74 -12.44
CA GLN A 680 -6.95 -3.69 -12.62
C GLN A 680 -5.81 -3.32 -11.66
N ARG A 681 -4.78 -4.17 -11.54
CA ARG A 681 -3.60 -3.97 -10.67
C ARG A 681 -2.33 -4.09 -11.48
N GLY A 682 -1.24 -3.52 -11.02
CA GLY A 682 0.02 -3.59 -11.76
C GLY A 682 1.04 -2.58 -11.31
N PHE A 683 1.74 -2.01 -12.29
CA PHE A 683 2.69 -0.93 -12.12
C PHE A 683 2.91 -0.21 -13.47
N MET A 684 3.56 0.95 -13.43
CA MET A 684 4.01 1.64 -14.64
C MET A 684 5.50 1.35 -14.88
N LEU A 685 5.88 1.03 -16.12
CA LEU A 685 7.28 0.98 -16.55
C LEU A 685 7.58 2.23 -17.37
N VAL A 686 8.44 3.10 -16.84
CA VAL A 686 9.00 4.26 -17.54
C VAL A 686 10.20 3.83 -18.37
N ASP A 687 10.26 4.31 -19.60
CA ASP A 687 11.35 4.13 -20.55
C ASP A 687 11.60 5.46 -21.28
N ALA A 688 12.62 6.20 -20.87
CA ALA A 688 12.83 7.58 -21.35
C ALA A 688 14.26 7.81 -21.84
N THR A 689 14.39 8.71 -22.82
CA THR A 689 15.62 9.17 -23.48
C THR A 689 15.65 10.71 -23.50
N ALA A 690 16.60 11.33 -24.20
CA ALA A 690 16.61 12.78 -24.36
C ALA A 690 15.46 13.31 -25.24
N GLU A 691 14.88 12.46 -26.10
CA GLU A 691 13.89 12.81 -27.12
C GLU A 691 12.47 12.31 -26.79
N GLU A 692 12.35 11.18 -26.09
CA GLU A 692 11.10 10.49 -25.80
C GLU A 692 10.98 10.16 -24.31
N PHE A 693 9.78 10.30 -23.72
CA PHE A 693 9.46 9.76 -22.39
C PHE A 693 8.27 8.83 -22.53
N ALA A 694 8.48 7.52 -22.42
CA ALA A 694 7.45 6.53 -22.61
C ALA A 694 7.05 5.83 -21.30
N VAL A 695 5.79 5.39 -21.24
CA VAL A 695 5.21 4.68 -20.10
C VAL A 695 4.38 3.50 -20.59
N ASP A 696 4.66 2.31 -20.06
CA ASP A 696 3.89 1.08 -20.28
C ASP A 696 3.12 0.71 -19.02
N PHE A 697 1.80 0.52 -19.13
CA PHE A 697 0.96 0.04 -18.03
C PHE A 697 1.00 -1.49 -17.97
N VAL A 698 1.83 -2.03 -17.09
CA VAL A 698 2.06 -3.48 -16.94
C VAL A 698 1.13 -4.03 -15.86
N LEU A 699 0.06 -4.67 -16.30
CA LEU A 699 -1.03 -5.12 -15.44
C LEU A 699 -0.95 -6.61 -15.12
N THR A 700 -1.23 -6.95 -13.86
CA THR A 700 -1.35 -8.33 -13.35
C THR A 700 -2.85 -8.68 -13.21
N PRO A 701 -3.33 -9.79 -13.77
CA PRO A 701 -4.77 -10.01 -13.98
C PRO A 701 -5.56 -10.44 -12.73
N SER A 702 -4.89 -10.85 -11.66
CA SER A 702 -5.49 -11.25 -10.39
C SER A 702 -4.45 -11.23 -9.28
N VAL A 703 -4.70 -10.48 -8.21
CA VAL A 703 -3.86 -10.50 -7.00
C VAL A 703 -4.26 -11.62 -6.02
N ARG A 704 -5.31 -12.39 -6.35
CA ARG A 704 -5.80 -13.49 -5.52
C ARG A 704 -5.12 -14.82 -5.87
N ASP A 705 -4.98 -15.11 -7.16
CA ASP A 705 -4.44 -16.38 -7.65
C ASP A 705 -2.93 -16.50 -7.43
N ALA A 706 -2.43 -17.72 -7.22
CA ALA A 706 -1.01 -17.96 -6.96
C ALA A 706 -0.14 -17.88 -8.24
N SER A 707 -0.68 -18.33 -9.37
CA SER A 707 -0.12 -18.12 -10.70
C SER A 707 -0.76 -16.90 -11.35
N TYR A 708 0.04 -16.15 -12.11
CA TYR A 708 -0.40 -14.99 -12.88
C TYR A 708 0.41 -14.91 -14.18
N SER A 709 -0.05 -14.11 -15.14
CA SER A 709 0.72 -13.74 -16.32
C SER A 709 0.52 -12.24 -16.55
N PRO A 710 1.57 -11.40 -16.45
CA PRO A 710 1.45 -9.97 -16.66
C PRO A 710 1.27 -9.64 -18.14
N ARG A 711 0.65 -8.49 -18.44
CA ARG A 711 0.57 -7.95 -19.81
C ARG A 711 0.72 -6.43 -19.80
N CYS A 712 1.22 -5.86 -20.89
CA CYS A 712 0.98 -4.44 -21.16
C CYS A 712 -0.50 -4.28 -21.60
N ASP A 713 -1.23 -3.34 -20.98
CA ASP A 713 -2.64 -3.05 -21.32
C ASP A 713 -2.77 -1.80 -22.20
N ALA A 714 -1.94 -0.79 -21.92
CA ALA A 714 -1.76 0.39 -22.76
C ALA A 714 -0.32 0.90 -22.65
N SER A 715 0.09 1.66 -23.66
CA SER A 715 1.44 2.17 -23.78
C SER A 715 1.43 3.54 -24.46
N PHE A 716 2.21 4.47 -23.93
CA PHE A 716 2.23 5.86 -24.36
C PHE A 716 3.65 6.40 -24.48
N VAL A 717 3.82 7.46 -25.26
CA VAL A 717 5.09 8.17 -25.42
C VAL A 717 4.85 9.66 -25.57
N ALA A 718 5.49 10.43 -24.71
CA ALA A 718 5.56 11.87 -24.77
C ALA A 718 6.80 12.33 -25.54
N ARG A 719 6.64 13.40 -26.33
CA ARG A 719 7.71 14.05 -27.09
C ARG A 719 7.56 15.57 -27.00
N LYS A 720 8.65 16.29 -27.27
CA LYS A 720 8.58 17.72 -27.55
C LYS A 720 7.96 17.97 -28.92
N GLU A 721 7.10 18.97 -29.00
CA GLU A 721 6.50 19.46 -30.24
C GLU A 721 6.91 20.92 -30.44
N SER A 722 7.79 21.17 -31.41
CA SER A 722 8.31 22.51 -31.67
C SER A 722 7.20 23.45 -32.15
N ALA A 723 7.25 24.71 -31.69
CA ALA A 723 6.25 25.70 -32.09
C ALA A 723 6.23 25.87 -33.62
N GLY A 724 5.06 25.69 -34.23
CA GLY A 724 4.84 25.86 -35.66
C GLY A 724 5.24 27.26 -36.15
N GLY A 725 5.82 27.32 -37.36
CA GLY A 725 6.41 28.54 -37.91
C GLY A 725 5.41 29.55 -38.51
N ASP A 726 4.30 29.87 -37.83
CA ASP A 726 3.25 30.77 -38.32
C ASP A 726 3.16 32.12 -37.57
N GLY A 727 4.30 32.66 -37.13
CA GLY A 727 4.48 34.11 -36.97
C GLY A 727 3.64 34.80 -35.88
N GLY A 728 3.24 34.08 -34.83
CA GLY A 728 2.25 34.51 -33.84
C GLY A 728 2.76 35.02 -32.47
N GLY A 729 4.06 35.09 -32.23
CA GLY A 729 4.67 35.76 -31.06
C GLY A 729 4.53 35.07 -29.69
N GLY A 730 5.64 34.51 -29.18
CA GLY A 730 5.88 34.37 -27.73
C GLY A 730 5.59 33.02 -27.07
N GLY A 731 5.08 32.01 -27.79
CA GLY A 731 4.96 30.64 -27.27
C GLY A 731 6.23 29.82 -27.47
N GLY A 732 6.75 29.19 -26.41
CA GLY A 732 7.84 28.21 -26.49
C GLY A 732 7.37 26.86 -27.05
N ASP A 733 8.26 25.86 -27.11
CA ASP A 733 7.92 24.51 -27.53
C ASP A 733 6.92 23.85 -26.57
N GLY A 734 6.05 22.98 -27.10
CA GLY A 734 5.07 22.21 -26.31
C GLY A 734 5.47 20.76 -26.12
N LEU A 735 4.57 20.00 -25.51
CA LEU A 735 4.59 18.55 -25.53
C LEU A 735 3.47 17.98 -26.41
N ARG A 736 3.64 16.71 -26.78
CA ARG A 736 2.63 15.87 -27.40
C ARG A 736 2.68 14.48 -26.77
N LEU A 737 1.52 13.91 -26.48
CA LEU A 737 1.35 12.55 -25.93
C LEU A 737 0.67 11.65 -26.96
N ASP A 738 1.40 10.67 -27.47
CA ASP A 738 0.92 9.65 -28.39
C ASP A 738 0.69 8.31 -27.67
N ALA A 739 -0.34 7.56 -28.07
CA ALA A 739 -0.40 6.13 -27.79
C ALA A 739 0.60 5.39 -28.72
N ARG A 740 1.25 4.34 -28.21
CA ARG A 740 2.09 3.44 -29.01
C ARG A 740 1.63 1.99 -28.84
N THR A 741 2.08 1.10 -29.73
CA THR A 741 1.90 -0.35 -29.55
C THR A 741 2.62 -0.77 -28.27
N CYS A 742 1.94 -1.54 -27.42
CA CYS A 742 2.57 -2.19 -26.27
C CYS A 742 3.82 -2.98 -26.70
N PRO A 743 4.97 -2.83 -26.02
CA PRO A 743 6.16 -3.63 -26.30
C PRO A 743 5.98 -5.08 -25.84
N ASP A 744 6.73 -6.00 -26.45
CA ASP A 744 6.84 -7.37 -25.95
C ASP A 744 7.42 -7.38 -24.53
N LEU A 745 6.79 -8.14 -23.63
CA LEU A 745 7.28 -8.29 -22.27
C LEU A 745 8.46 -9.28 -22.23
N PRO A 746 9.42 -9.13 -21.29
CA PRO A 746 10.62 -9.96 -21.24
C PRO A 746 10.32 -11.46 -21.07
N ASP A 747 11.05 -12.32 -21.80
CA ASP A 747 10.91 -13.79 -21.80
C ASP A 747 10.87 -14.45 -20.40
N ALA A 748 11.48 -13.80 -19.40
CA ALA A 748 11.45 -14.23 -18.00
C ALA A 748 10.02 -14.32 -17.44
N LEU A 749 9.10 -13.50 -17.94
CA LEU A 749 7.70 -13.43 -17.51
C LEU A 749 6.81 -14.45 -18.24
N ALA A 750 7.16 -14.84 -19.47
CA ALA A 750 6.42 -15.86 -20.21
C ALA A 750 6.39 -17.22 -19.47
N ARG A 751 7.42 -17.53 -18.67
CA ARG A 751 7.55 -18.78 -17.90
C ARG A 751 6.68 -18.85 -16.64
N LEU A 752 5.90 -17.81 -16.33
CA LEU A 752 5.04 -17.77 -15.14
C LEU A 752 3.79 -18.66 -15.27
N SER A 753 3.37 -19.00 -16.49
CA SER A 753 2.22 -19.90 -16.74
C SER A 753 2.47 -21.34 -16.26
N ASP A 754 3.67 -21.87 -16.50
CA ASP A 754 3.88 -23.32 -16.50
C ASP A 754 4.07 -23.92 -15.10
N ARG A 755 4.28 -23.07 -14.08
CA ARG A 755 4.32 -23.51 -12.67
C ARG A 755 2.96 -23.99 -12.14
N GLY A 756 1.87 -23.76 -12.87
CA GLY A 756 0.53 -24.28 -12.56
C GLY A 756 0.21 -25.66 -13.14
N GLY A 757 1.21 -26.44 -13.57
CA GLY A 757 1.00 -27.53 -14.54
C GLY A 757 1.40 -28.96 -14.18
N ASN A 758 2.31 -29.24 -13.23
CA ASN A 758 2.66 -30.64 -12.93
C ASN A 758 3.22 -30.89 -11.52
N GLY A 759 2.67 -31.90 -10.84
CA GLY A 759 3.20 -32.43 -9.59
C GLY A 759 4.13 -33.62 -9.84
N GLY A 760 5.36 -33.37 -10.31
CA GLY A 760 6.32 -34.43 -10.64
C GLY A 760 7.76 -33.97 -10.86
N ASP A 761 8.67 -34.71 -10.22
CA ASP A 761 10.08 -34.98 -10.56
C ASP A 761 11.17 -33.89 -10.59
N ASP A 762 10.92 -32.60 -10.86
CA ASP A 762 12.00 -31.58 -10.88
C ASP A 762 12.41 -31.00 -9.50
N ALA A 763 11.97 -31.63 -8.40
CA ALA A 763 12.28 -31.22 -7.03
C ALA A 763 13.69 -31.67 -6.55
N LYS A 764 14.75 -31.43 -7.34
CA LYS A 764 16.13 -31.92 -7.06
C LYS A 764 17.27 -30.92 -7.28
N ALA A 765 17.07 -29.66 -6.92
CA ALA A 765 18.18 -28.67 -6.86
C ALA A 765 18.00 -27.57 -5.78
N ALA A 766 17.43 -27.89 -4.61
CA ALA A 766 17.32 -26.95 -3.49
C ALA A 766 17.45 -27.66 -2.12
N PRO A 767 18.47 -27.37 -1.29
CA PRO A 767 18.62 -27.99 0.03
C PRO A 767 17.66 -27.40 1.08
N GLY A 768 16.54 -28.07 1.32
CA GLY A 768 15.91 -28.13 2.65
C GLY A 768 15.09 -26.93 3.13
N ALA A 769 13.85 -26.80 2.63
CA ALA A 769 12.80 -26.01 3.30
C ALA A 769 11.43 -26.73 3.26
N TRP A 770 10.77 -26.82 4.41
CA TRP A 770 9.32 -27.08 4.62
C TRP A 770 8.67 -28.32 3.99
N ALA A 771 9.00 -29.51 4.52
CA ALA A 771 8.08 -30.66 4.47
C ALA A 771 7.09 -30.62 5.66
N VAL A 772 5.82 -30.26 5.40
CA VAL A 772 4.77 -30.21 6.44
C VAL A 772 4.44 -31.62 6.95
N THR A 773 5.00 -31.98 8.10
CA THR A 773 4.80 -33.31 8.70
C THR A 773 3.72 -33.25 9.79
N SER A 774 2.49 -33.57 9.40
CA SER A 774 1.33 -33.61 10.31
C SER A 774 1.38 -34.78 11.28
N LEU A 775 2.13 -34.65 12.39
CA LEU A 775 2.18 -35.66 13.47
C LEU A 775 2.66 -35.04 14.79
N PHE A 776 1.75 -34.86 15.76
CA PHE A 776 1.88 -35.26 17.17
C PHE A 776 0.80 -34.62 18.08
N VAL A 777 -0.38 -35.26 18.15
CA VAL A 777 -1.27 -35.12 19.32
C VAL A 777 -1.03 -36.35 20.21
N VAL A 778 -0.28 -36.18 21.30
CA VAL A 778 -0.17 -37.18 22.37
C VAL A 778 -1.07 -36.76 23.51
N ALA A 779 -2.16 -37.51 23.70
CA ALA A 779 -3.05 -37.34 24.83
C ALA A 779 -2.40 -37.88 26.10
N VAL A 780 -2.09 -37.00 27.06
CA VAL A 780 -1.71 -37.41 28.42
C VAL A 780 -3.00 -37.59 29.23
N ALA A 781 -3.44 -38.84 29.37
CA ALA A 781 -4.61 -39.18 30.16
C ALA A 781 -4.24 -39.42 31.63
N PHE A 782 -4.61 -38.49 32.51
CA PHE A 782 -4.82 -38.74 33.94
C PHE A 782 -6.22 -38.22 34.31
N GLY A 783 -7.03 -39.05 34.95
CA GLY A 783 -8.43 -38.73 35.23
C GLY A 783 -8.79 -38.84 36.71
N ALA A 784 -9.66 -37.94 37.17
CA ALA A 784 -10.48 -38.12 38.37
C ALA A 784 -11.81 -37.35 38.22
N ALA A 785 -12.91 -37.98 38.61
CA ALA A 785 -14.30 -37.57 38.37
C ALA A 785 -14.75 -36.26 39.06
N GLY A 786 -15.78 -35.59 38.50
CA GLY A 786 -16.54 -34.53 39.21
C GLY A 786 -17.65 -33.82 38.42
N VAL A 787 -18.90 -34.29 38.55
CA VAL A 787 -20.21 -33.56 38.45
C VAL A 787 -20.26 -32.33 37.49
N VAL A 788 -20.74 -32.45 36.25
CA VAL A 788 -22.16 -32.51 35.81
C VAL A 788 -23.03 -31.27 36.12
N ALA A 789 -23.20 -30.36 35.14
CA ALA A 789 -24.47 -29.77 34.65
C ALA A 789 -24.22 -28.49 33.82
N GLY A 790 -24.78 -28.29 32.61
CA GLY A 790 -25.46 -29.22 31.70
C GLY A 790 -26.38 -28.51 30.69
N ARG A 791 -26.67 -29.19 29.55
CA ARG A 791 -27.71 -28.90 28.53
C ARG A 791 -27.54 -27.60 27.69
N HIS A 792 -27.94 -27.54 26.42
CA HIS A 792 -28.16 -28.59 25.39
C HIS A 792 -28.12 -27.90 24.02
N ALA A 793 -27.53 -28.56 23.02
CA ALA A 793 -27.91 -28.40 21.62
C ALA A 793 -28.53 -29.75 21.15
N PRO A 794 -29.54 -29.75 20.25
CA PRO A 794 -30.12 -30.99 19.73
C PRO A 794 -29.22 -31.61 18.65
N CYS A 795 -29.14 -32.94 18.65
CA CYS A 795 -28.43 -33.70 17.62
C CYS A 795 -29.29 -33.88 16.35
N PHE A 796 -28.63 -34.07 15.21
CA PHE A 796 -29.20 -34.89 14.14
C PHE A 796 -29.09 -36.36 14.53
N GLU A 797 -30.14 -37.13 14.27
CA GLU A 797 -30.11 -38.59 14.37
C GLU A 797 -30.19 -39.21 12.95
N ARG A 798 -29.69 -40.43 12.81
CA ARG A 798 -29.62 -41.16 11.53
C ARG A 798 -30.03 -42.61 11.77
N SER A 799 -30.96 -43.11 10.96
CA SER A 799 -31.37 -44.51 10.96
C SER A 799 -31.69 -44.97 9.53
N ASP A 800 -31.35 -46.22 9.22
CA ASP A 800 -31.51 -46.83 7.90
C ASP A 800 -32.82 -47.64 7.81
N GLY A 801 -33.38 -47.84 6.60
CA GLY A 801 -34.60 -48.66 6.48
C GLY A 801 -35.29 -48.77 5.12
N GLY A 802 -34.68 -49.47 4.16
CA GLY A 802 -35.35 -50.39 3.21
C GLY A 802 -36.50 -49.93 2.29
N GLY A 803 -36.18 -49.80 0.99
CA GLY A 803 -36.86 -50.56 -0.09
C GLY A 803 -38.10 -49.99 -0.80
N GLY A 804 -38.06 -50.00 -2.14
CA GLY A 804 -39.24 -50.39 -2.95
C GLY A 804 -39.88 -49.39 -3.94
N GLY A 805 -39.24 -49.19 -5.11
CA GLY A 805 -39.93 -49.06 -6.41
C GLY A 805 -40.74 -47.79 -6.76
N GLY A 806 -41.03 -47.64 -8.07
CA GLY A 806 -42.00 -46.68 -8.62
C GLY A 806 -41.40 -45.37 -9.15
N GLY A 807 -41.54 -45.12 -10.46
CA GLY A 807 -41.07 -43.88 -11.10
C GLY A 807 -42.13 -42.77 -11.11
N GLY A 808 -41.68 -41.54 -11.38
CA GLY A 808 -42.53 -40.36 -11.58
C GLY A 808 -41.68 -39.09 -11.69
N GLY A 809 -41.88 -38.29 -12.74
CA GLY A 809 -41.15 -37.04 -12.95
C GLY A 809 -41.72 -35.88 -12.13
N GLY A 810 -40.86 -35.03 -11.56
CA GLY A 810 -41.26 -33.85 -10.80
C GLY A 810 -40.18 -32.77 -10.81
N ARG A 811 -40.59 -31.50 -10.94
CA ARG A 811 -39.69 -30.34 -10.90
C ARG A 811 -39.10 -30.16 -9.50
N VAL A 812 -37.79 -29.91 -9.39
CA VAL A 812 -37.16 -29.38 -8.18
C VAL A 812 -36.69 -27.96 -8.46
N GLY A 813 -37.17 -27.00 -7.66
CA GLY A 813 -36.72 -25.60 -7.74
C GLY A 813 -35.41 -25.41 -6.97
N GLY A 814 -34.36 -24.93 -7.65
CA GLY A 814 -33.09 -24.59 -7.01
C GLY A 814 -33.22 -23.34 -6.14
N GLY A 815 -33.22 -23.50 -4.82
CA GLY A 815 -33.24 -22.42 -3.84
C GLY A 815 -31.90 -21.68 -3.76
N GLY A 816 -31.63 -20.79 -4.73
CA GLY A 816 -30.41 -19.99 -4.75
C GLY A 816 -30.25 -19.13 -3.49
N HIS A 817 -29.17 -19.35 -2.75
CA HIS A 817 -28.76 -18.46 -1.65
C HIS A 817 -28.43 -17.07 -2.20
N ARG A 818 -29.28 -16.09 -1.90
CA ARG A 818 -28.99 -14.68 -2.20
C ARG A 818 -27.92 -14.18 -1.24
N ARG A 819 -26.77 -13.77 -1.76
CA ARG A 819 -25.80 -12.97 -1.00
C ARG A 819 -26.41 -11.59 -0.76
N SER A 820 -26.30 -11.07 0.46
CA SER A 820 -26.69 -9.70 0.82
C SER A 820 -25.46 -8.94 1.28
N SER A 821 -24.80 -8.25 0.36
CA SER A 821 -23.64 -7.41 0.64
C SER A 821 -24.06 -5.97 0.96
N SER A 822 -23.98 -5.57 2.23
CA SER A 822 -24.08 -4.18 2.68
C SER A 822 -22.76 -3.43 2.42
N ALA A 823 -22.32 -3.43 1.16
CA ALA A 823 -21.03 -2.90 0.74
C ALA A 823 -21.00 -1.37 0.53
N VAL A 824 -22.12 -0.67 0.78
CA VAL A 824 -22.19 0.80 0.68
C VAL A 824 -21.79 1.44 2.00
N ASP A 825 -22.30 0.96 3.13
CA ASP A 825 -22.11 1.63 4.43
C ASP A 825 -20.65 1.58 4.94
N GLY A 826 -19.86 0.58 4.51
CA GLY A 826 -18.48 0.34 4.97
C GLY A 826 -17.40 1.22 4.32
N TYR A 827 -17.73 2.03 3.31
CA TYR A 827 -16.84 3.01 2.66
C TYR A 827 -17.40 4.45 2.80
N VAL A 828 -18.45 4.61 3.62
CA VAL A 828 -19.38 5.76 3.60
C VAL A 828 -19.93 6.06 5.02
N SER A 829 -19.08 5.94 6.03
CA SER A 829 -19.33 6.34 7.44
C SER A 829 -18.02 6.17 8.23
N SER A 830 -17.54 7.12 9.03
CA SER A 830 -18.36 7.86 9.99
C SER A 830 -17.99 9.33 10.20
N ASN A 831 -18.98 10.21 10.05
CA ASN A 831 -19.03 11.45 10.83
C ASN A 831 -20.51 11.79 11.14
N GLY A 832 -20.84 11.96 12.43
CA GLY A 832 -22.21 12.17 12.91
C GLY A 832 -22.60 11.34 14.13
N GLY A 833 -22.53 11.94 15.32
CA GLY A 833 -22.88 11.27 16.59
C GLY A 833 -24.39 10.96 16.71
N GLY A 834 -24.74 9.66 16.78
CA GLY A 834 -26.10 9.17 16.98
C GLY A 834 -26.22 8.23 18.18
N GLY A 835 -26.47 8.76 19.37
CA GLY A 835 -26.45 8.01 20.64
C GLY A 835 -27.56 6.96 20.80
N GLY A 836 -27.29 5.72 20.38
CA GLY A 836 -28.14 4.55 20.63
C GLY A 836 -27.98 4.00 22.05
N ASP A 837 -28.77 4.52 23.01
CA ASP A 837 -28.64 4.26 24.46
C ASP A 837 -28.79 2.77 24.87
N ARG A 838 -27.67 2.03 24.92
CA ARG A 838 -27.54 0.72 25.58
C ARG A 838 -26.78 0.86 26.90
N LYS A 839 -27.53 1.06 27.99
CA LYS A 839 -26.98 1.17 29.34
C LYS A 839 -26.33 -0.15 29.80
N MET A 840 -25.00 -0.21 29.79
CA MET A 840 -24.24 -1.27 30.46
C MET A 840 -24.66 -1.39 31.93
N SER A 841 -24.77 -2.63 32.41
CA SER A 841 -25.04 -2.92 33.81
C SER A 841 -23.85 -2.54 34.70
N ALA A 842 -24.12 -2.34 36.00
CA ALA A 842 -23.06 -2.13 37.00
C ALA A 842 -22.10 -3.33 37.15
N ARG A 843 -22.44 -4.50 36.59
CA ARG A 843 -21.61 -5.71 36.64
C ARG A 843 -20.59 -5.78 35.49
N GLU A 844 -20.90 -5.18 34.35
CA GLU A 844 -19.97 -5.05 33.23
C GLU A 844 -18.89 -4.00 33.54
N ARG A 845 -19.26 -2.84 34.14
CA ARG A 845 -18.30 -1.80 34.56
C ARG A 845 -17.18 -2.32 35.48
N ARG A 846 -17.48 -3.19 36.46
CA ARG A 846 -16.44 -3.80 37.33
C ARG A 846 -15.47 -4.68 36.55
N ARG A 847 -15.98 -5.45 35.58
CA ARG A 847 -15.17 -6.37 34.79
C ARG A 847 -14.26 -5.67 33.78
N TYR A 848 -14.50 -4.37 33.52
CA TYR A 848 -13.66 -3.53 32.69
C TYR A 848 -12.51 -2.90 33.49
N SER A 849 -12.76 -2.40 34.72
CA SER A 849 -11.65 -1.87 35.56
C SER A 849 -10.68 -2.97 35.99
N GLU A 850 -11.19 -4.16 36.33
CA GLU A 850 -10.39 -5.35 36.70
C GLU A 850 -9.49 -5.89 35.55
N LEU A 851 -9.55 -5.29 34.34
CA LEU A 851 -8.65 -5.56 33.21
C LEU A 851 -7.69 -4.40 32.88
N VAL A 852 -7.96 -3.17 33.37
CA VAL A 852 -7.13 -1.99 33.11
C VAL A 852 -6.02 -1.84 34.16
N ASP A 853 -6.27 -2.25 35.41
CA ASP A 853 -5.30 -2.19 36.51
C ASP A 853 -4.13 -3.20 36.39
N ALA A 854 -3.99 -3.90 35.24
CA ALA A 854 -2.97 -4.92 35.00
C ALA A 854 -1.77 -4.46 34.16
N ASP A 855 -1.95 -3.50 33.24
CA ASP A 855 -0.92 -3.06 32.26
C ASP A 855 -0.20 -1.75 32.66
N VAL A 856 -0.52 -1.15 33.81
CA VAL A 856 0.02 0.16 34.26
C VAL A 856 1.13 0.00 35.32
N ALA A 857 1.64 -1.22 35.52
CA ALA A 857 2.51 -1.55 36.65
C ALA A 857 4.03 -1.35 36.43
N ASP A 858 4.49 -1.16 35.19
CA ASP A 858 5.91 -1.32 34.82
C ASP A 858 6.59 -0.03 34.27
N SER A 859 6.02 1.15 34.54
CA SER A 859 6.49 2.44 34.03
C SER A 859 6.82 3.49 35.10
N GLN A 860 7.13 3.06 36.34
CA GLN A 860 7.53 3.96 37.44
C GLN A 860 8.84 3.55 38.15
N LEU A 861 9.96 3.60 37.43
CA LEU A 861 11.31 3.64 38.00
C LEU A 861 12.24 4.60 37.25
N GLU A 862 12.05 5.92 37.43
CA GLU A 862 13.12 6.94 37.52
C GLU A 862 12.56 8.37 37.65
N LEU A 863 12.11 8.75 38.86
CA LEU A 863 12.00 10.16 39.27
C LEU A 863 12.32 10.28 40.77
N GLY A 864 13.62 10.39 41.08
CA GLY A 864 14.11 10.65 42.42
C GLY A 864 14.09 12.15 42.75
N GLU A 865 13.52 12.48 43.91
CA GLU A 865 13.63 13.77 44.63
C GLU A 865 13.30 15.07 43.89
N TRP A 866 12.23 15.75 44.33
CA TRP A 866 12.28 17.14 44.82
C TRP A 866 10.97 17.40 45.60
N ARG A 867 11.03 17.94 46.82
CA ARG A 867 9.86 17.98 47.72
C ARG A 867 9.76 19.27 48.55
N ASP A 868 8.57 19.85 48.54
CA ASP A 868 8.03 20.87 49.46
C ASP A 868 8.92 22.10 49.78
N GLU A 869 8.56 23.28 49.27
CA GLU A 869 8.21 24.37 50.20
C GLU A 869 7.18 25.42 49.68
N ARG A 870 5.91 25.17 50.05
CA ARG A 870 4.94 26.12 50.65
C ARG A 870 4.79 27.57 50.13
N ARG A 871 3.54 27.82 49.71
CA ARG A 871 2.66 28.97 50.05
C ARG A 871 2.96 30.37 49.46
N GLY A 872 2.06 30.78 48.57
CA GLY A 872 1.16 31.90 48.87
C GLY A 872 1.29 33.16 47.99
N GLY A 873 0.22 33.97 48.02
CA GLY A 873 0.11 35.22 47.25
C GLY A 873 -0.74 35.04 45.99
N GLY A 874 -1.86 35.75 45.90
CA GLY A 874 -2.69 35.85 44.69
C GLY A 874 -2.67 37.28 44.15
N GLY A 875 -2.91 37.43 42.85
CA GLY A 875 -3.03 38.73 42.20
C GLY A 875 -3.77 38.61 40.87
N ARG A 876 -4.87 39.36 40.73
CA ARG A 876 -5.40 39.71 39.41
C ARG A 876 -4.53 40.82 38.83
N HIS A 877 -4.39 40.87 37.51
CA HIS A 877 -4.63 42.11 36.79
C HIS A 877 -5.14 41.83 35.37
N GLU A 878 -5.63 42.88 34.71
CA GLU A 878 -6.34 42.83 33.42
C GLU A 878 -5.43 43.13 32.22
N ARG A 879 -5.93 42.78 31.03
CA ARG A 879 -5.80 43.47 29.72
C ARG A 879 -4.57 44.34 29.45
N GLU A 880 -3.99 44.17 28.27
CA GLU A 880 -4.09 45.23 27.25
C GLU A 880 -4.00 44.68 25.81
N HIS A 881 -4.16 45.57 24.82
CA HIS A 881 -4.26 45.26 23.38
C HIS A 881 -3.05 45.81 22.60
N SER A 882 -2.98 45.44 21.32
CA SER A 882 -2.03 45.90 20.28
C SER A 882 -0.62 45.30 20.38
N HIS A 883 0.09 45.09 19.27
CA HIS A 883 -0.18 45.57 17.91
C HIS A 883 -0.27 44.47 16.84
#